data_AF-A0A940G5G5-F1
#
_entry.id   AF-A0A940G5G5-F1
#
_cell.length_a   1.000
_cell.length_b   1.000
_cell.length_c   1.000
_cell.angle_alpha   90.00
_cell.angle_beta   90.00
_cell.angle_gamma   90.00
#
_symmetry.space_group_name_H-M   'P 1'
#
loop_
_entity.id
_entity.type
_entity.pdbx_description
1 polymer ?
#
loop_
_entity_poly.entity_id
_entity_poly.type
_entity_poly.pdbx_seq_one_letter_code
_entity_poly.pdbx_strand_id
1 'polypeptide(L)'
;AVPAAAAPSPAETPGDALLHAVGDVTTSVAETPEAGAEYRFTLTTDEGASFAISGAFDQPVKGAVRLDGTFLVPAEVAAAAGLAPGAVAEADSEVGAAVIAAATEPLVTVESTRVTAPQARPGSAAIGATAHGVDVAIITSSPRGANYVPTNQQIIDAVAATSAYWVDGTAGGISAIQVNGSPVRYATGYDCAAGDPALAGMLNEAAAKFGHAGASYYEDPLSPARHLLVILPDTSSCPSLSWGFAHVGTDAASSGWIVMPARSTSYTPTLVHEFGHNIGMLHSYAIANNCDTSVLWLEPSCGAYEYWDLYSPMGLEVLPGGGPEFSVPALDAAHRAYFGFPADYAVTHPAGTVATYQLRTLDGAAPTSSVHKTIRVDEPGTGRMLFIEYRAGTGTDAAAVFMDNGGQIGRTSTNSGWTSCSEPSASCTSGYGYGSGVRVVEAVPPPAGEPGYGPGGAFWGATAATPVVTNASYPGFRELAEEAGEEYVSTNGGVRVRILSTSGGIATVEVQSGASLTAAPVPVIAGKPKAGETLTAQVGTWSPAPVTTTIEWLRDGVVVATGPSDYVVQPGDVGHSFQVRVTGSKVGYVSASRTSSIVKIWSMTTYPDPLQNFVAQANRDFIGSELSDPAVAYWAGWTSTNGRSAFISQLATSSEWVRAIVNGFYQDTLGRAGEANGVNFWSNQIATRQMTVATVAAQFYSSNEYFNNIGGGTNASWVTDLYQKLMFRTPSTTERNFWVGQIASGSMNRLQVASFFYGSIEKRRLRVNELYEKILNRTLPTTDSGYAFWADWLSTHDDIDLAVVLATTGNEYFDKAQTPH
;
A
#
# COMPACT_ATOMS: atom_id res chain seq x y z
N ALA A 1 23.68 57.46 0.97
CA ALA A 1 23.73 57.97 -0.42
C ALA A 1 23.38 56.80 -1.33
N VAL A 2 22.24 56.93 -2.00
CA VAL A 2 21.60 56.09 -3.03
C VAL A 2 21.41 54.58 -2.72
N PRO A 3 20.17 54.09 -2.52
CA PRO A 3 19.85 52.68 -2.67
C PRO A 3 19.91 52.30 -4.16
N ALA A 4 20.49 51.15 -4.48
CA ALA A 4 20.30 50.55 -5.80
C ALA A 4 18.82 50.15 -5.96
N ALA A 5 18.23 50.56 -7.08
CA ALA A 5 16.82 50.40 -7.40
C ALA A 5 16.41 48.91 -7.45
N ALA A 6 15.29 48.58 -6.79
CA ALA A 6 14.46 47.46 -7.20
C ALA A 6 13.78 47.81 -8.54
N ALA A 7 13.60 46.82 -9.41
CA ALA A 7 12.89 46.96 -10.68
C ALA A 7 11.44 47.51 -10.48
N PRO A 8 10.85 48.20 -11.47
CA PRO A 8 9.52 48.81 -11.33
C PRO A 8 8.38 47.77 -11.32
N SER A 9 7.35 47.99 -10.49
CA SER A 9 6.04 47.35 -10.63
C SER A 9 5.30 47.87 -11.87
N PRO A 10 4.42 47.08 -12.53
CA PRO A 10 3.60 47.57 -13.64
C PRO A 10 2.61 48.64 -13.15
N ALA A 11 2.30 49.65 -13.97
CA ALA A 11 1.37 50.73 -13.61
C ALA A 11 -0.08 50.40 -14.00
N GLU A 12 -1.05 50.65 -13.11
CA GLU A 12 -2.50 50.62 -13.41
C GLU A 12 -2.87 51.66 -14.48
N THR A 13 -3.73 51.28 -15.44
CA THR A 13 -4.24 52.16 -16.50
C THR A 13 -5.70 52.53 -16.20
N PRO A 14 -6.19 53.75 -16.51
CA PRO A 14 -7.57 54.11 -16.19
C PRO A 14 -8.58 53.32 -17.04
N GLY A 15 -9.37 52.46 -16.40
CA GLY A 15 -10.48 51.72 -17.02
C GLY A 15 -10.67 50.27 -16.58
N ASP A 16 -9.78 49.72 -15.74
CA ASP A 16 -9.74 48.29 -15.41
C ASP A 16 -10.86 47.84 -14.42
N ALA A 17 -11.12 46.52 -14.36
CA ALA A 17 -12.15 45.88 -13.52
C ALA A 17 -11.56 44.67 -12.75
N LEU A 18 -12.34 43.97 -11.90
CA LEU A 18 -11.83 42.89 -11.04
C LEU A 18 -12.64 41.57 -11.19
N LEU A 19 -11.96 40.42 -11.04
CA LEU A 19 -12.54 39.07 -11.10
C LEU A 19 -12.15 38.27 -9.85
N HIS A 20 -13.09 37.67 -9.13
CA HIS A 20 -12.85 36.87 -7.92
C HIS A 20 -12.93 35.36 -8.21
N ALA A 21 -11.99 34.55 -7.68
CA ALA A 21 -11.96 33.10 -7.91
C ALA A 21 -11.28 32.29 -6.79
N VAL A 22 -11.74 31.05 -6.60
CA VAL A 22 -11.19 30.04 -5.66
C VAL A 22 -10.87 28.73 -6.40
N GLY A 23 -9.66 28.18 -6.22
CA GLY A 23 -9.25 26.94 -6.87
C GLY A 23 -7.75 26.66 -6.89
N ASP A 24 -7.35 25.51 -7.44
CA ASP A 24 -5.95 25.09 -7.51
C ASP A 24 -5.21 25.79 -8.64
N VAL A 25 -4.15 26.51 -8.28
CA VAL A 25 -3.18 27.01 -9.25
C VAL A 25 -2.19 25.92 -9.59
N THR A 26 -2.13 25.63 -10.87
CA THR A 26 -1.19 24.69 -11.46
C THR A 26 -0.15 25.46 -12.29
N THR A 27 1.13 25.20 -12.01
CA THR A 27 2.24 25.81 -12.74
C THR A 27 2.54 24.97 -13.99
N SER A 28 2.76 25.62 -15.13
CA SER A 28 3.06 24.94 -16.41
C SER A 28 4.55 24.57 -16.57
N VAL A 29 5.39 25.01 -15.63
CA VAL A 29 6.85 24.86 -15.65
C VAL A 29 7.26 24.00 -14.47
N ALA A 30 8.26 23.13 -14.67
CA ALA A 30 8.79 22.22 -13.66
C ALA A 30 9.53 22.93 -12.50
N GLU A 31 9.55 24.27 -12.49
CA GLU A 31 10.29 25.11 -11.57
C GLU A 31 9.37 25.68 -10.47
N THR A 32 9.88 25.67 -9.22
CA THR A 32 9.23 26.28 -8.05
C THR A 32 9.32 27.81 -8.23
N PRO A 33 8.19 28.53 -8.45
CA PRO A 33 8.21 29.98 -8.62
C PRO A 33 8.90 30.68 -7.45
N GLU A 34 9.87 31.53 -7.77
CA GLU A 34 10.57 32.32 -6.76
C GLU A 34 9.71 33.48 -6.27
N ALA A 35 9.88 33.83 -4.98
CA ALA A 35 9.24 35.00 -4.41
C ALA A 35 9.66 36.26 -5.17
N GLY A 36 8.68 36.99 -5.68
CA GLY A 36 8.90 38.23 -6.45
C GLY A 36 9.26 38.04 -7.94
N ALA A 37 9.33 36.81 -8.45
CA ALA A 37 9.47 36.58 -9.89
C ALA A 37 8.09 36.35 -10.53
N GLU A 38 7.92 36.85 -11.75
CA GLU A 38 6.64 36.89 -12.45
C GLU A 38 6.51 35.65 -13.35
N TYR A 39 5.46 34.86 -13.13
CA TYR A 39 5.26 33.60 -13.84
C TYR A 39 3.84 33.49 -14.38
N ARG A 40 3.68 32.54 -15.31
CA ARG A 40 2.38 32.20 -15.91
C ARG A 40 1.85 30.92 -15.28
N PHE A 41 0.59 30.97 -14.88
CA PHE A 41 -0.09 29.86 -14.22
C PHE A 41 -1.41 29.54 -14.87
N THR A 42 -1.96 28.38 -14.53
CA THR A 42 -3.34 28.03 -14.83
C THR A 42 -4.08 27.86 -13.52
N LEU A 43 -5.07 28.71 -13.26
CA LEU A 43 -5.98 28.53 -12.15
C LEU A 43 -7.10 27.61 -12.58
N THR A 44 -7.27 26.51 -11.86
CA THR A 44 -8.39 25.59 -12.00
C THR A 44 -9.32 25.78 -10.82
N THR A 45 -10.53 26.31 -11.05
CA THR A 45 -11.53 26.49 -9.99
C THR A 45 -11.98 25.14 -9.44
N ASP A 46 -12.55 25.14 -8.23
CA ASP A 46 -13.04 23.93 -7.57
C ASP A 46 -14.09 23.12 -8.35
N GLU A 47 -14.72 23.75 -9.35
CA GLU A 47 -15.71 23.16 -10.24
C GLU A 47 -15.12 22.71 -11.59
N GLY A 48 -13.80 22.86 -11.78
CA GLY A 48 -13.04 22.32 -12.90
C GLY A 48 -12.81 23.27 -14.08
N ALA A 49 -13.23 24.53 -14.00
CA ALA A 49 -12.94 25.53 -15.02
C ALA A 49 -11.48 26.00 -14.91
N SER A 50 -10.73 26.04 -16.01
CA SER A 50 -9.30 26.38 -16.00
C SER A 50 -8.99 27.56 -16.91
N PHE A 51 -8.28 28.58 -16.40
CA PHE A 51 -7.85 29.73 -17.18
C PHE A 51 -6.46 30.20 -16.80
N ALA A 52 -5.79 30.85 -17.75
CA ALA A 52 -4.40 31.23 -17.59
C ALA A 52 -4.27 32.63 -16.95
N ILE A 53 -3.40 32.74 -15.97
CA ILE A 53 -3.11 33.97 -15.21
C ILE A 53 -1.61 34.24 -15.19
N SER A 54 -1.19 35.46 -14.89
CA SER A 54 0.23 35.81 -14.67
C SER A 54 0.41 36.68 -13.44
N GLY A 55 1.47 36.44 -12.66
CA GLY A 55 1.77 37.26 -11.50
C GLY A 55 2.96 36.75 -10.72
N ALA A 56 3.36 37.53 -9.71
CA ALA A 56 4.40 37.16 -8.76
C ALA A 56 3.77 36.74 -7.42
N PHE A 57 4.38 35.77 -6.75
CA PHE A 57 3.99 35.40 -5.39
C PHE A 57 4.87 36.10 -4.36
N ASP A 58 4.27 36.44 -3.21
CA ASP A 58 4.97 37.03 -2.06
C ASP A 58 5.91 36.03 -1.37
N GLN A 59 5.66 34.73 -1.56
CA GLN A 59 6.46 33.62 -1.05
C GLN A 59 6.59 32.54 -2.13
N PRO A 60 7.66 31.73 -2.12
CA PRO A 60 7.81 30.64 -3.09
C PRO A 60 6.74 29.55 -2.88
N VAL A 61 6.18 29.00 -3.97
CA VAL A 61 5.04 28.06 -3.93
C VAL A 61 5.39 26.76 -4.65
N LYS A 62 5.06 25.56 -4.13
CA LYS A 62 5.40 24.27 -4.78
C LYS A 62 4.17 23.37 -4.94
N GLY A 63 3.89 22.96 -6.17
CA GLY A 63 2.77 22.06 -6.51
C GLY A 63 1.47 22.80 -6.85
N ALA A 64 0.39 22.04 -7.02
CA ALA A 64 -0.95 22.62 -7.14
C ALA A 64 -1.32 23.27 -5.81
N VAL A 65 -1.52 24.59 -5.81
CA VAL A 65 -1.85 25.31 -4.58
C VAL A 65 -3.17 25.99 -4.70
N ARG A 66 -4.03 25.74 -3.72
CA ARG A 66 -5.36 26.31 -3.65
C ARG A 66 -5.27 27.80 -3.33
N LEU A 67 -5.70 28.62 -4.29
CA LEU A 67 -5.84 30.07 -4.18
C LEU A 67 -7.28 30.45 -3.90
N ASP A 68 -7.45 31.56 -3.19
CA ASP A 68 -8.71 32.24 -2.92
C ASP A 68 -8.43 33.75 -2.99
N GLY A 69 -8.88 34.43 -4.06
CA GLY A 69 -8.51 35.82 -4.30
C GLY A 69 -9.12 36.52 -5.52
N THR A 70 -8.86 37.82 -5.65
CA THR A 70 -9.34 38.71 -6.74
C THR A 70 -8.21 39.10 -7.69
N PHE A 71 -8.52 39.21 -8.98
CA PHE A 71 -7.60 39.43 -10.08
C PHE A 71 -7.99 40.66 -10.90
N LEU A 72 -7.03 41.42 -11.41
CA LEU A 72 -7.29 42.62 -12.22
C LEU A 72 -7.51 42.26 -13.69
N VAL A 73 -8.65 42.70 -14.22
CA VAL A 73 -9.11 42.48 -15.59
C VAL A 73 -8.94 43.76 -16.40
N PRO A 74 -8.20 43.72 -17.52
CA PRO A 74 -8.00 44.90 -18.36
C PRO A 74 -9.31 45.48 -18.89
N ALA A 75 -9.39 46.82 -18.95
CA ALA A 75 -10.56 47.58 -19.39
C ALA A 75 -11.20 47.08 -20.71
N GLU A 76 -10.35 46.63 -21.63
CA GLU A 76 -10.73 46.18 -22.98
C GLU A 76 -11.47 44.83 -22.95
N VAL A 77 -11.02 43.92 -22.07
CA VAL A 77 -11.63 42.59 -21.84
C VAL A 77 -12.91 42.75 -21.02
N ALA A 78 -12.88 43.63 -20.02
CA ALA A 78 -14.05 43.99 -19.23
C ALA A 78 -15.15 44.58 -20.13
N ALA A 79 -14.84 45.53 -21.02
CA ALA A 79 -15.81 46.14 -21.93
C ALA A 79 -16.37 45.15 -22.97
N ALA A 80 -15.56 44.21 -23.49
CA ALA A 80 -15.99 43.17 -24.43
C ALA A 80 -16.95 42.15 -23.80
N ALA A 81 -16.77 41.87 -22.50
CA ALA A 81 -17.68 41.05 -21.70
C ALA A 81 -18.85 41.86 -21.08
N GLY A 82 -18.94 43.17 -21.38
CA GLY A 82 -20.00 44.05 -20.88
C GLY A 82 -19.88 44.44 -19.40
N LEU A 83 -18.73 44.20 -18.78
CA LEU A 83 -18.42 44.52 -17.39
C LEU A 83 -18.00 46.00 -17.26
N ALA A 84 -18.62 46.73 -16.33
CA ALA A 84 -18.34 48.15 -16.14
C ALA A 84 -16.99 48.39 -15.42
N PRO A 85 -16.25 49.48 -15.72
CA PRO A 85 -14.98 49.78 -15.05
C PRO A 85 -15.11 49.87 -13.52
N GLY A 86 -14.18 49.23 -12.79
CA GLY A 86 -14.14 49.18 -11.33
C GLY A 86 -15.13 48.21 -10.66
N ALA A 87 -15.92 47.45 -11.43
CA ALA A 87 -16.82 46.42 -10.89
C ALA A 87 -16.09 45.08 -10.63
N VAL A 88 -16.62 44.27 -9.70
CA VAL A 88 -16.10 42.92 -9.37
C VAL A 88 -17.12 41.85 -9.78
N ALA A 89 -16.68 40.75 -10.39
CA ALA A 89 -17.52 39.59 -10.74
C ALA A 89 -16.89 38.25 -10.30
N GLU A 90 -17.71 37.24 -9.99
CA GLU A 90 -17.26 35.88 -9.62
C GLU A 90 -16.96 35.02 -10.87
N ALA A 91 -15.91 34.21 -10.84
CA ALA A 91 -15.44 33.43 -11.99
C ALA A 91 -16.41 32.34 -12.48
N ASP A 92 -17.29 31.85 -11.63
CA ASP A 92 -18.32 30.85 -11.92
C ASP A 92 -19.66 31.47 -12.38
N SER A 93 -19.80 32.80 -12.30
CA SER A 93 -20.98 33.51 -12.79
C SER A 93 -21.01 33.58 -14.32
N GLU A 94 -22.20 33.74 -14.92
CA GLU A 94 -22.35 33.84 -16.38
C GLU A 94 -21.49 34.98 -16.98
N VAL A 95 -21.33 36.08 -16.23
CA VAL A 95 -20.47 37.21 -16.60
C VAL A 95 -18.99 36.85 -16.43
N GLY A 96 -18.62 36.12 -15.39
CA GLY A 96 -17.25 35.61 -15.18
C GLY A 96 -16.81 34.63 -16.27
N ALA A 97 -17.70 33.73 -16.69
CA ALA A 97 -17.44 32.82 -17.81
C ALA A 97 -17.24 33.56 -19.14
N ALA A 98 -18.01 34.63 -19.38
CA ALA A 98 -17.84 35.49 -20.55
C ALA A 98 -16.51 36.25 -20.53
N VAL A 99 -16.08 36.73 -19.36
CA VAL A 99 -14.76 37.35 -19.15
C VAL A 99 -13.63 36.34 -19.45
N ILE A 100 -13.75 35.10 -18.94
CA ILE A 100 -12.78 34.02 -19.19
C ILE A 100 -12.71 33.66 -20.68
N ALA A 101 -13.86 33.57 -21.35
CA ALA A 101 -13.92 33.25 -22.79
C ALA A 101 -13.32 34.36 -23.67
N ALA A 102 -13.45 35.62 -23.25
CA ALA A 102 -12.89 36.77 -23.96
C ALA A 102 -11.36 36.87 -23.83
N ALA A 103 -10.77 36.24 -22.81
CA ALA A 103 -9.33 36.23 -22.55
C ALA A 103 -8.62 35.07 -23.26
N THR A 104 -8.39 35.19 -24.58
CA THR A 104 -7.67 34.18 -25.39
C THR A 104 -6.17 34.48 -25.54
N GLU A 105 -5.61 35.26 -24.61
CA GLU A 105 -4.40 36.11 -24.63
C GLU A 105 -4.75 37.59 -24.94
N PRO A 106 -4.32 38.56 -24.09
CA PRO A 106 -3.33 38.43 -23.02
C PRO A 106 -3.91 37.99 -21.66
N LEU A 107 -3.03 37.46 -20.81
CA LEU A 107 -3.29 36.85 -19.51
C LEU A 107 -3.83 37.84 -18.47
N VAL A 108 -4.65 37.35 -17.53
CA VAL A 108 -5.16 38.14 -16.38
C VAL A 108 -4.06 38.27 -15.33
N THR A 109 -3.84 39.48 -14.79
CA THR A 109 -2.73 39.75 -13.86
C THR A 109 -3.17 39.63 -12.40
N VAL A 110 -2.34 38.98 -11.58
CA VAL A 110 -2.57 38.80 -10.13
C VAL A 110 -2.02 39.99 -9.35
N GLU A 111 -2.87 40.69 -8.61
CA GLU A 111 -2.42 41.54 -7.51
C GLU A 111 -2.50 40.76 -6.19
N SER A 112 -1.44 40.88 -5.40
CA SER A 112 -1.14 40.13 -4.16
C SER A 112 -2.37 39.57 -3.41
N THR A 113 -2.47 38.25 -3.32
CA THR A 113 -3.44 37.58 -2.42
C THR A 113 -2.80 36.37 -1.73
N ARG A 114 -3.27 36.11 -0.49
CA ARG A 114 -2.61 35.26 0.50
C ARG A 114 -2.88 33.77 0.22
N VAL A 115 -1.84 33.06 -0.17
CA VAL A 115 -1.83 31.63 -0.52
C VAL A 115 -1.82 30.73 0.73
N THR A 116 -2.65 29.68 0.80
CA THR A 116 -2.66 28.71 1.91
C THR A 116 -2.44 27.27 1.38
N ALA A 117 -1.40 26.56 1.83
CA ALA A 117 -0.91 25.29 1.25
C ALA A 117 -1.35 24.02 2.03
N PRO A 118 -1.50 22.84 1.37
CA PRO A 118 -1.61 21.53 2.05
C PRO A 118 -0.50 20.51 1.65
N GLN A 119 0.15 19.76 2.60
CA GLN A 119 0.76 18.41 2.37
C GLN A 119 1.37 17.72 3.63
N ALA A 120 1.52 16.37 3.74
CA ALA A 120 2.43 15.44 2.99
C ALA A 120 1.92 13.94 2.88
N ARG A 121 2.38 13.00 2.00
CA ARG A 121 3.70 12.33 1.64
C ARG A 121 3.67 11.61 0.24
N PRO A 122 4.71 10.92 -0.34
CA PRO A 122 6.16 10.82 -0.09
C PRO A 122 7.07 11.25 -1.28
N GLY A 123 8.26 11.80 -0.97
CA GLY A 123 9.38 11.97 -1.91
C GLY A 123 9.58 13.37 -2.51
N SER A 124 10.40 14.19 -1.83
CA SER A 124 11.03 15.45 -2.30
C SER A 124 10.27 16.79 -2.20
N ALA A 125 9.46 16.97 -1.18
CA ALA A 125 9.47 18.25 -0.48
C ALA A 125 10.04 17.97 0.91
N ALA A 126 11.16 18.61 1.25
CA ALA A 126 11.64 18.60 2.63
C ALA A 126 10.48 19.08 3.50
N ILE A 127 10.09 18.29 4.51
CA ILE A 127 9.30 18.84 5.61
C ILE A 127 10.12 20.03 6.11
N GLY A 128 9.52 21.23 6.05
CA GLY A 128 10.19 22.45 6.52
C GLY A 128 10.71 22.20 7.94
N ALA A 129 11.94 22.62 8.19
CA ALA A 129 12.64 22.37 9.44
C ALA A 129 11.76 22.82 10.63
N THR A 130 11.16 21.88 11.36
CA THR A 130 10.12 22.17 12.35
C THR A 130 10.76 22.30 13.73
N ALA A 131 10.54 23.44 14.40
CA ALA A 131 11.00 23.66 15.76
C ALA A 131 9.89 23.26 16.74
N HIS A 132 10.24 22.44 17.73
CA HIS A 132 9.32 21.96 18.75
C HIS A 132 9.55 22.68 20.07
N GLY A 133 8.48 23.24 20.63
CA GLY A 133 8.48 23.86 21.94
C GLY A 133 7.94 22.90 23.00
N VAL A 134 8.64 22.78 24.12
CA VAL A 134 8.29 21.88 25.23
C VAL A 134 8.04 22.69 26.50
N ASP A 135 6.80 22.72 26.95
CA ASP A 135 6.45 23.20 28.29
C ASP A 135 6.75 22.11 29.32
N VAL A 136 7.57 22.42 30.32
CA VAL A 136 8.09 21.42 31.28
C VAL A 136 7.49 21.63 32.67
N ALA A 137 6.60 20.73 33.06
CA ALA A 137 5.99 20.65 34.39
C ALA A 137 6.72 19.62 35.25
N ILE A 138 7.25 20.04 36.41
CA ILE A 138 7.90 19.14 37.37
C ILE A 138 7.06 19.07 38.65
N ILE A 139 6.49 17.90 38.91
CA ILE A 139 5.70 17.65 40.11
C ILE A 139 6.64 17.32 41.27
N THR A 140 6.73 18.24 42.22
CA THR A 140 7.68 18.21 43.35
C THR A 140 7.20 17.38 44.55
N SER A 141 5.90 17.13 44.66
CA SER A 141 5.31 16.25 45.66
C SER A 141 3.91 15.80 45.24
N SER A 142 3.56 14.55 45.56
CA SER A 142 2.21 13.99 45.48
C SER A 142 1.75 13.52 46.88
N PRO A 143 0.49 13.11 47.07
CA PRO A 143 0.01 12.54 48.34
C PRO A 143 0.84 11.36 48.89
N ARG A 144 1.72 10.74 48.09
CA ARG A 144 2.64 9.65 48.49
C ARG A 144 4.07 10.10 48.82
N GLY A 145 4.40 11.39 48.66
CA GLY A 145 5.76 11.93 48.87
C GLY A 145 6.67 11.86 47.63
N ALA A 146 7.83 12.51 47.69
CA ALA A 146 8.84 12.53 46.62
C ALA A 146 10.23 12.19 47.18
N ASN A 147 10.80 11.07 46.75
CA ASN A 147 12.14 10.63 47.19
C ASN A 147 13.27 11.23 46.35
N TYR A 148 12.97 11.65 45.11
CA TYR A 148 13.90 12.31 44.20
C TYR A 148 13.11 13.17 43.21
N VAL A 149 13.59 14.40 42.97
CA VAL A 149 13.04 15.32 41.98
C VAL A 149 14.23 15.90 41.21
N PRO A 150 14.31 15.77 39.87
CA PRO A 150 15.42 16.31 39.09
C PRO A 150 15.50 17.83 39.23
N THR A 151 16.70 18.37 39.04
CA THR A 151 16.94 19.81 38.89
C THR A 151 16.43 20.32 37.54
N ASN A 152 16.21 21.64 37.40
CA ASN A 152 15.80 22.22 36.12
C ASN A 152 16.85 21.96 35.05
N GLN A 153 18.13 22.07 35.44
CA GLN A 153 19.25 21.88 34.52
C GLN A 153 19.29 20.45 33.96
N GLN A 154 19.09 19.42 34.80
CA GLN A 154 19.05 18.02 34.33
C GLN A 154 17.98 17.79 33.25
N ILE A 155 16.79 18.40 33.38
CA ILE A 155 15.73 18.26 32.38
C ILE A 155 16.05 19.07 31.11
N ILE A 156 16.58 20.29 31.26
CA ILE A 156 17.01 21.11 30.13
C ILE A 156 18.09 20.39 29.31
N ASP A 157 19.08 19.80 29.99
CA ASP A 157 20.15 19.03 29.35
C ASP A 157 19.60 17.80 28.64
N ALA A 158 18.65 17.09 29.24
CA ALA A 158 18.01 15.93 28.63
C ALA A 158 17.21 16.30 27.37
N VAL A 159 16.42 17.38 27.42
CA VAL A 159 15.69 17.90 26.24
C VAL A 159 16.65 18.36 25.14
N ALA A 160 17.77 19.00 25.50
CA ALA A 160 18.79 19.40 24.54
C ALA A 160 19.46 18.18 23.87
N ALA A 161 19.72 17.10 24.62
CA ALA A 161 20.25 15.87 24.06
C ALA A 161 19.24 15.15 23.14
N THR A 162 17.95 15.13 23.51
CA THR A 162 16.85 14.65 22.65
C THR A 162 16.73 15.48 21.38
N SER A 163 16.87 16.81 21.47
CA SER A 163 16.94 17.72 20.33
C SER A 163 18.08 17.35 19.39
N ALA A 164 19.30 17.17 19.91
CA ALA A 164 20.46 16.81 19.11
C ALA A 164 20.25 15.48 18.35
N TYR A 165 19.68 14.47 19.01
CA TYR A 165 19.34 13.19 18.39
C TYR A 165 18.35 13.36 17.22
N TRP A 166 17.22 14.05 17.44
CA TRP A 166 16.20 14.21 16.41
C TRP A 166 16.64 15.13 15.27
N VAL A 167 17.42 16.19 15.56
CA VAL A 167 18.01 17.06 14.54
C VAL A 167 18.95 16.26 13.64
N ASP A 168 19.85 15.45 14.21
CA ASP A 168 20.78 14.60 13.44
C ASP A 168 20.01 13.50 12.67
N GLY A 169 19.18 12.74 13.36
CA GLY A 169 18.44 11.61 12.80
C GLY A 169 17.48 11.99 11.68
N THR A 170 16.92 13.20 11.69
CA THR A 170 16.02 13.71 10.65
C THR A 170 16.71 14.58 9.60
N ALA A 171 18.04 14.73 9.66
CA ALA A 171 18.81 15.67 8.84
C ALA A 171 18.25 17.11 8.89
N GLY A 172 17.89 17.57 10.08
CA GLY A 172 17.36 18.91 10.33
C GLY A 172 15.89 19.10 9.97
N GLY A 173 15.17 18.03 9.60
CA GLY A 173 13.71 18.07 9.40
C GLY A 173 12.96 18.45 10.68
N ILE A 174 13.44 17.96 11.82
CA ILE A 174 13.21 18.57 13.14
C ILE A 174 14.40 19.51 13.38
N SER A 175 14.15 20.81 13.50
CA SER A 175 15.19 21.84 13.57
C SER A 175 15.69 22.10 14.99
N ALA A 176 14.82 21.92 15.98
CA ALA A 176 15.15 21.95 17.39
C ALA A 176 14.00 21.38 18.22
N ILE A 177 14.32 20.88 19.41
CA ILE A 177 13.38 20.64 20.50
C ILE A 177 13.86 21.49 21.68
N GLN A 178 13.04 22.44 22.14
CA GLN A 178 13.46 23.47 23.09
C GLN A 178 12.49 23.60 24.26
N VAL A 179 13.03 23.81 25.45
CA VAL A 179 12.20 24.13 26.62
C VAL A 179 11.66 25.54 26.48
N ASN A 180 10.35 25.69 26.59
CA ASN A 180 9.67 26.98 26.63
C ASN A 180 9.85 27.61 28.02
N GLY A 181 10.61 28.70 28.09
CA GLY A 181 10.84 29.40 29.34
C GLY A 181 11.56 28.55 30.39
N SER A 182 11.21 28.71 31.67
CA SER A 182 11.78 27.93 32.77
C SER A 182 10.84 26.80 33.19
N PRO A 183 11.35 25.58 33.47
CA PRO A 183 10.53 24.50 34.01
C PRO A 183 9.75 24.93 35.25
N VAL A 184 8.45 24.64 35.26
CA VAL A 184 7.53 25.04 36.33
C VAL A 184 7.41 23.92 37.36
N ARG A 185 7.67 24.25 38.62
CA ARG A 185 7.61 23.33 39.76
C ARG A 185 6.37 23.57 40.60
N TYR A 186 5.61 22.51 40.87
CA TYR A 186 4.44 22.60 41.74
C TYR A 186 4.15 21.28 42.46
N ALA A 187 3.23 21.33 43.42
CA ALA A 187 2.68 20.15 44.07
C ALA A 187 1.30 19.86 43.48
N THR A 188 0.99 18.58 43.25
CA THR A 188 -0.33 18.16 42.73
C THR A 188 -1.16 17.51 43.84
N GLY A 189 -2.49 17.66 43.75
CA GLY A 189 -3.44 16.95 44.59
C GLY A 189 -3.79 15.54 44.08
N TYR A 190 -3.39 15.19 42.85
CA TYR A 190 -3.71 13.90 42.23
C TYR A 190 -2.79 12.77 42.71
N ASP A 191 -3.34 11.56 42.92
CA ASP A 191 -2.58 10.33 43.18
C ASP A 191 -2.33 9.60 41.85
N CYS A 192 -1.10 9.63 41.36
CA CYS A 192 -0.68 8.98 40.11
C CYS A 192 -0.82 7.44 40.12
N ALA A 193 -1.09 6.81 41.27
CA ALA A 193 -1.41 5.38 41.35
C ALA A 193 -2.91 5.07 41.14
N ALA A 194 -3.77 6.08 41.02
CA ALA A 194 -5.23 5.92 40.91
C ALA A 194 -5.74 5.68 39.47
N GLY A 195 -4.84 5.40 38.51
CA GLY A 195 -5.17 5.11 37.11
C GLY A 195 -5.44 6.36 36.25
N ASP A 196 -5.97 6.14 35.05
CA ASP A 196 -6.14 7.15 33.97
C ASP A 196 -6.81 8.47 34.40
N PRO A 197 -7.87 8.48 35.25
CA PRO A 197 -8.49 9.73 35.67
C PRO A 197 -7.55 10.67 36.43
N ALA A 198 -6.59 10.12 37.17
CA ALA A 198 -5.58 10.90 37.87
C ALA A 198 -4.52 11.44 36.89
N LEU A 199 -4.16 10.67 35.85
CA LEU A 199 -3.23 11.11 34.81
C LEU A 199 -3.78 12.28 33.99
N ALA A 200 -5.02 12.16 33.51
CA ALA A 200 -5.70 13.24 32.80
C ALA A 200 -5.83 14.50 33.67
N GLY A 201 -6.11 14.34 34.97
CA GLY A 201 -6.11 15.44 35.94
C GLY A 201 -4.75 16.12 36.07
N MET A 202 -3.67 15.34 36.18
CA MET A 202 -2.29 15.87 36.26
C MET A 202 -1.86 16.60 34.98
N LEU A 203 -2.20 16.07 33.80
CA LEU A 203 -1.89 16.71 32.51
C LEU A 203 -2.63 18.04 32.35
N ASN A 204 -3.91 18.08 32.72
CA ASN A 204 -4.69 19.33 32.71
C ASN A 204 -4.16 20.34 33.73
N GLU A 205 -3.78 19.89 34.93
CA GLU A 205 -3.17 20.76 35.94
C GLU A 205 -1.82 21.32 35.48
N ALA A 206 -1.01 20.50 34.80
CA ALA A 206 0.26 20.90 34.21
C ALA A 206 0.07 21.95 33.11
N ALA A 207 -0.84 21.71 32.15
CA ALA A 207 -1.17 22.65 31.09
C ALA A 207 -1.66 24.01 31.64
N ALA A 208 -2.44 23.99 32.72
CA ALA A 208 -2.90 25.21 33.39
C ALA A 208 -1.75 26.04 33.99
N LYS A 209 -0.61 25.43 34.35
CA LYS A 209 0.57 26.19 34.82
C LYS A 209 1.22 27.06 33.75
N PHE A 210 0.97 26.74 32.48
CA PHE A 210 1.43 27.50 31.32
C PHE A 210 0.33 28.40 30.74
N GLY A 211 -0.84 28.46 31.40
CA GLY A 211 -1.95 29.31 30.97
C GLY A 211 -2.86 28.69 29.91
N HIS A 212 -2.78 27.38 29.68
CA HIS A 212 -3.63 26.67 28.74
C HIS A 212 -4.85 26.06 29.42
N ALA A 213 -5.96 25.93 28.68
CA ALA A 213 -7.24 25.47 29.21
C ALA A 213 -7.24 23.97 29.60
N GLY A 214 -6.29 23.19 29.09
CA GLY A 214 -6.15 21.75 29.35
C GLY A 214 -5.09 21.11 28.45
N ALA A 215 -4.83 19.82 28.66
CA ALA A 215 -3.81 19.05 27.93
C ALA A 215 -4.09 18.94 26.43
N SER A 216 -5.36 19.02 26.03
CA SER A 216 -5.78 19.00 24.62
C SER A 216 -5.20 20.14 23.79
N TYR A 217 -4.73 21.22 24.42
CA TYR A 217 -3.97 22.28 23.73
C TYR A 217 -2.70 21.73 23.06
N TYR A 218 -2.07 20.72 23.67
CA TYR A 218 -0.88 20.05 23.15
C TYR A 218 -1.22 18.87 22.25
N GLU A 219 -2.48 18.49 22.10
CA GLU A 219 -2.92 17.41 21.21
C GLU A 219 -3.53 17.95 19.91
N ASP A 220 -3.66 19.27 19.78
CA ASP A 220 -4.28 19.93 18.63
C ASP A 220 -3.41 19.78 17.36
N PRO A 221 -3.88 19.06 16.33
CA PRO A 221 -3.14 18.85 15.09
C PRO A 221 -3.01 20.13 14.25
N LEU A 222 -3.82 21.16 14.51
CA LEU A 222 -3.74 22.48 13.84
C LEU A 222 -2.64 23.37 14.43
N SER A 223 -2.02 22.89 15.50
CA SER A 223 -1.08 23.62 16.33
C SER A 223 0.26 22.87 16.34
N PRO A 224 1.04 22.91 15.25
CA PRO A 224 2.18 22.01 15.08
C PRO A 224 3.27 22.27 16.12
N ALA A 225 3.91 21.18 16.57
CA ALA A 225 5.15 21.16 17.32
C ALA A 225 5.12 21.76 18.75
N ARG A 226 4.00 21.57 19.47
CA ARG A 226 3.86 21.95 20.89
C ARG A 226 3.80 20.71 21.76
N HIS A 227 4.60 20.69 22.82
CA HIS A 227 4.65 19.57 23.73
C HIS A 227 4.55 19.95 25.19
N LEU A 228 3.95 19.05 25.96
CA LEU A 228 3.91 19.13 27.41
C LEU A 228 4.70 17.96 27.99
N LEU A 229 5.81 18.25 28.68
CA LEU A 229 6.57 17.25 29.43
C LEU A 229 6.20 17.34 30.91
N VAL A 230 5.59 16.29 31.45
CA VAL A 230 5.24 16.16 32.86
C VAL A 230 6.18 15.17 33.56
N ILE A 231 7.01 15.69 34.45
CA ILE A 231 7.89 14.88 35.29
C ILE A 231 7.17 14.57 36.61
N LEU A 232 6.91 13.29 36.83
CA LEU A 232 6.31 12.78 38.07
C LEU A 232 7.38 12.55 39.14
N PRO A 233 7.04 12.61 40.44
CA PRO A 233 7.92 12.13 41.50
C PRO A 233 8.24 10.64 41.30
N ASP A 234 9.31 10.16 41.94
CA ASP A 234 9.87 8.80 41.87
C ASP A 234 8.88 7.64 41.60
N THR A 235 9.34 6.61 40.89
CA THR A 235 8.57 5.42 40.45
C THR A 235 7.87 4.69 41.59
N SER A 236 8.37 4.76 42.83
CA SER A 236 7.70 4.23 44.02
C SER A 236 6.34 4.90 44.30
N SER A 237 6.17 6.15 43.88
CA SER A 237 4.95 6.92 44.03
C SER A 237 3.97 6.69 42.88
N CYS A 238 4.46 6.33 41.68
CA CYS A 238 3.67 6.17 40.44
C CYS A 238 4.02 4.86 39.68
N PRO A 239 3.77 3.66 40.25
CA PRO A 239 4.28 2.40 39.72
C PRO A 239 3.70 2.00 38.36
N SER A 240 2.46 2.41 38.06
CA SER A 240 1.79 2.17 36.77
C SER A 240 2.34 3.01 35.61
N LEU A 241 3.17 4.02 35.89
CA LEU A 241 3.73 4.97 34.92
C LEU A 241 5.27 4.93 34.91
N SER A 242 5.84 3.76 35.22
CA SER A 242 7.27 3.59 35.48
C SER A 242 8.16 3.63 34.24
N TRP A 243 7.59 3.64 33.03
CA TRP A 243 8.31 3.38 31.77
C TRP A 243 8.36 4.57 30.79
N GLY A 244 7.68 5.68 31.11
CA GLY A 244 7.39 6.74 30.15
C GLY A 244 6.02 6.52 29.50
N PHE A 245 5.43 7.61 29.01
CA PHE A 245 4.17 7.57 28.28
C PHE A 245 4.02 8.82 27.41
N ALA A 246 3.52 8.66 26.19
CA ALA A 246 3.21 9.77 25.30
C ALA A 246 1.94 9.56 24.46
N HIS A 247 1.47 10.66 23.88
CA HIS A 247 0.42 10.64 22.87
C HIS A 247 1.01 10.23 21.52
N VAL A 248 0.29 9.41 20.73
CA VAL A 248 0.76 9.05 19.38
C VAL A 248 0.30 10.10 18.38
N GLY A 249 1.25 10.82 17.80
CA GLY A 249 1.01 11.79 16.73
C GLY A 249 0.78 11.16 15.36
N THR A 250 0.58 12.00 14.35
CA THR A 250 0.32 11.56 12.97
C THR A 250 1.50 11.81 12.03
N ASP A 251 2.40 12.75 12.37
CA ASP A 251 3.53 13.16 11.55
C ASP A 251 4.65 13.86 12.35
N ALA A 252 5.71 14.24 11.64
CA ALA A 252 6.88 14.90 12.20
C ALA A 252 6.61 16.25 12.90
N ALA A 253 5.49 16.92 12.60
CA ALA A 253 5.12 18.21 13.18
C ALA A 253 4.05 18.06 14.27
N SER A 254 3.69 16.81 14.61
CA SER A 254 2.63 16.53 15.56
C SER A 254 3.00 16.99 16.96
N SER A 255 1.96 17.42 17.67
CA SER A 255 2.02 17.88 19.04
C SER A 255 1.62 16.74 19.98
N GLY A 256 2.06 16.81 21.23
CA GLY A 256 1.62 15.82 22.22
C GLY A 256 2.22 16.03 23.59
N TRP A 257 1.79 15.22 24.54
CA TRP A 257 2.34 15.24 25.89
C TRP A 257 3.22 14.03 26.16
N ILE A 258 4.13 14.17 27.11
CA ILE A 258 5.06 13.15 27.58
C ILE A 258 4.98 13.13 29.09
N VAL A 259 4.88 11.94 29.68
CA VAL A 259 4.88 11.74 31.13
C VAL A 259 6.01 10.78 31.47
N MET A 260 6.87 11.15 32.41
CA MET A 260 7.98 10.27 32.82
C MET A 260 8.29 10.39 34.32
N PRO A 261 8.80 9.33 34.96
CA PRO A 261 9.15 9.36 36.38
C PRO A 261 10.49 10.04 36.64
N ALA A 262 10.63 10.65 37.81
CA ALA A 262 11.82 11.39 38.22
C ALA A 262 13.09 10.54 38.35
N ARG A 263 13.06 9.21 38.46
CA ARG A 263 14.27 8.39 38.75
C ARG A 263 14.98 7.79 37.52
N SER A 264 14.67 8.21 36.30
CA SER A 264 15.35 7.65 35.14
C SER A 264 16.83 8.08 35.11
N THR A 265 17.75 7.13 35.26
CA THR A 265 19.15 7.27 34.77
C THR A 265 19.23 7.33 33.24
N SER A 266 18.07 7.34 32.57
CA SER A 266 17.90 7.24 31.12
C SER A 266 16.96 8.33 30.59
N TYR A 267 17.04 9.56 31.10
CA TYR A 267 16.14 10.65 30.65
C TYR A 267 16.17 10.84 29.14
N THR A 268 17.35 10.91 28.55
CA THR A 268 17.51 11.13 27.11
C THR A 268 16.95 9.95 26.30
N PRO A 269 17.31 8.68 26.58
CA PRO A 269 16.69 7.55 25.90
C PRO A 269 15.16 7.50 26.00
N THR A 270 14.59 7.70 27.19
CA THR A 270 13.14 7.74 27.36
C THR A 270 12.52 8.91 26.61
N LEU A 271 13.09 10.12 26.72
CA LEU A 271 12.56 11.27 25.99
C LEU A 271 12.66 11.11 24.48
N VAL A 272 13.73 10.48 23.97
CA VAL A 272 13.83 10.17 22.53
C VAL A 272 12.71 9.22 22.11
N HIS A 273 12.48 8.13 22.86
CA HIS A 273 11.41 7.16 22.59
C HIS A 273 10.01 7.80 22.64
N GLU A 274 9.68 8.47 23.75
CA GLU A 274 8.37 9.07 23.96
C GLU A 274 8.09 10.23 23.00
N PHE A 275 9.13 11.00 22.66
CA PHE A 275 8.98 12.02 21.62
C PHE A 275 8.72 11.39 20.25
N GLY A 276 9.30 10.21 19.97
CA GLY A 276 9.00 9.40 18.79
C GLY A 276 7.50 9.11 18.65
N HIS A 277 6.82 8.77 19.74
CA HIS A 277 5.35 8.62 19.74
C HIS A 277 4.64 9.92 19.37
N ASN A 278 4.99 11.05 19.99
CA ASN A 278 4.37 12.34 19.69
C ASN A 278 4.46 12.75 18.21
N ILE A 279 5.46 12.24 17.49
CA ILE A 279 5.66 12.50 16.06
C ILE A 279 5.19 11.35 15.15
N GLY A 280 4.43 10.39 15.70
CA GLY A 280 3.76 9.33 14.95
C GLY A 280 4.60 8.09 14.67
N MET A 281 5.59 7.81 15.52
CA MET A 281 6.23 6.49 15.57
C MET A 281 5.48 5.55 16.50
N LEU A 282 5.44 4.29 16.10
CA LEU A 282 4.95 3.19 16.93
C LEU A 282 6.15 2.36 17.41
N HIS A 283 5.89 1.44 18.35
CA HIS A 283 6.88 0.46 18.78
C HIS A 283 7.41 -0.37 17.61
N SER A 284 8.69 -0.72 17.66
CA SER A 284 9.32 -1.56 16.63
C SER A 284 9.28 -3.04 17.04
N TYR A 285 8.58 -3.85 16.24
CA TYR A 285 8.39 -5.27 16.51
C TYR A 285 9.59 -6.11 16.08
N ALA A 286 10.03 -7.06 16.91
CA ALA A 286 10.85 -8.19 16.43
C ALA A 286 9.97 -9.41 16.14
N ILE A 287 10.17 -10.06 14.99
CA ILE A 287 9.51 -11.33 14.64
C ILE A 287 10.41 -12.49 15.09
N ALA A 288 9.92 -13.35 15.98
CA ALA A 288 10.68 -14.53 16.39
C ALA A 288 10.86 -15.55 15.24
N ASN A 289 11.98 -16.28 15.22
CA ASN A 289 12.17 -17.58 14.54
C ASN A 289 11.98 -17.69 13.02
N ASN A 290 12.51 -16.76 12.22
CA ASN A 290 12.61 -16.95 10.75
C ASN A 290 11.25 -17.30 10.10
N CYS A 291 10.16 -16.76 10.64
CA CYS A 291 8.81 -17.13 10.23
C CYS A 291 8.49 -16.58 8.83
N ASP A 292 7.78 -17.38 8.04
CA ASP A 292 7.15 -16.92 6.81
C ASP A 292 5.99 -15.98 7.19
N THR A 293 6.13 -14.70 6.82
CA THR A 293 5.16 -13.62 7.11
C THR A 293 3.79 -13.86 6.49
N SER A 294 3.66 -14.81 5.55
CA SER A 294 2.39 -15.17 4.94
C SER A 294 1.51 -16.12 5.78
N VAL A 295 2.07 -16.74 6.83
CA VAL A 295 1.40 -17.81 7.60
C VAL A 295 1.50 -17.65 9.13
N LEU A 296 1.65 -16.42 9.63
CA LEU A 296 1.78 -16.11 11.08
C LEU A 296 0.69 -16.73 11.99
N TRP A 297 -0.45 -17.14 11.43
CA TRP A 297 -1.55 -17.79 12.16
C TRP A 297 -1.42 -19.30 12.37
N LEU A 298 -0.48 -19.97 11.67
CA LEU A 298 -0.39 -21.44 11.62
C LEU A 298 0.75 -22.02 12.46
N GLU A 299 1.68 -21.19 12.92
CA GLU A 299 2.85 -21.58 13.73
C GLU A 299 2.73 -21.01 15.16
N PRO A 300 2.44 -21.83 16.18
CA PRO A 300 2.35 -21.38 17.58
C PRO A 300 3.66 -20.80 18.14
N SER A 301 4.78 -20.96 17.42
CA SER A 301 6.12 -20.45 17.73
C SER A 301 6.38 -19.01 17.29
N CYS A 302 5.50 -18.41 16.47
CA CYS A 302 5.70 -17.09 15.86
C CYS A 302 4.91 -16.01 16.63
N GLY A 303 5.62 -15.00 17.13
CA GLY A 303 5.03 -13.83 17.79
C GLY A 303 5.84 -12.56 17.50
N ALA A 304 5.16 -11.42 17.40
CA ALA A 304 5.75 -10.10 17.27
C ALA A 304 5.87 -9.46 18.66
N TYR A 305 7.03 -8.91 19.00
CA TYR A 305 7.26 -8.30 20.31
C TYR A 305 7.66 -6.82 20.19
N GLU A 306 6.88 -5.94 20.82
CA GLU A 306 6.91 -4.47 20.65
C GLU A 306 8.23 -3.78 21.05
N TYR A 307 9.02 -4.34 21.97
CA TYR A 307 10.24 -3.69 22.49
C TYR A 307 11.51 -4.53 22.30
N TRP A 308 11.58 -5.28 21.21
CA TRP A 308 12.65 -6.26 21.01
C TRP A 308 13.57 -5.96 19.82
N ASP A 309 13.30 -4.90 19.06
CA ASP A 309 14.26 -4.38 18.08
C ASP A 309 15.20 -3.35 18.73
N LEU A 310 16.27 -3.84 19.35
CA LEU A 310 17.31 -2.99 19.97
C LEU A 310 18.07 -2.11 18.95
N TYR A 311 17.87 -2.31 17.65
CA TYR A 311 18.42 -1.45 16.60
C TYR A 311 17.54 -0.22 16.30
N SER A 312 16.36 -0.11 16.92
CA SER A 312 15.41 0.98 16.75
C SER A 312 15.25 1.77 18.06
N PRO A 313 15.13 3.12 18.00
CA PRO A 313 14.81 3.92 19.19
C PRO A 313 13.46 3.53 19.81
N MET A 314 12.54 2.98 19.01
CA MET A 314 11.21 2.53 19.44
C MET A 314 11.19 1.10 19.97
N GLY A 315 12.32 0.39 19.95
CA GLY A 315 12.44 -0.98 20.44
C GLY A 315 13.25 -1.08 21.72
N LEU A 316 13.57 0.05 22.33
CA LEU A 316 14.32 0.12 23.57
C LEU A 316 13.44 -0.29 24.77
N GLU A 317 13.74 -1.42 25.42
CA GLU A 317 13.17 -1.74 26.73
C GLU A 317 13.96 -0.98 27.82
N VAL A 318 13.30 -0.04 28.51
CA VAL A 318 13.94 0.80 29.55
C VAL A 318 14.23 -0.05 30.79
N LEU A 319 15.40 -0.67 30.88
CA LEU A 319 15.75 -1.59 31.97
C LEU A 319 15.44 -1.00 33.37
N PRO A 320 14.60 -1.67 34.19
CA PRO A 320 14.29 -1.23 35.54
C PRO A 320 15.51 -1.52 36.43
N GLY A 321 16.21 -0.47 36.87
CA GLY A 321 17.25 -0.62 37.90
C GLY A 321 18.55 0.17 37.71
N GLY A 322 18.67 1.07 36.73
CA GLY A 322 19.85 1.93 36.63
C GLY A 322 21.11 1.21 36.16
N GLY A 323 21.01 0.46 35.06
CA GLY A 323 22.18 0.01 34.30
C GLY A 323 23.01 1.17 33.73
N PRO A 324 24.21 0.91 33.18
CA PRO A 324 25.04 1.94 32.58
C PRO A 324 24.27 2.70 31.49
N GLU A 325 24.51 4.01 31.35
CA GLU A 325 23.90 4.84 30.31
C GLU A 325 24.19 4.24 28.93
N PHE A 326 23.16 3.68 28.30
CA PHE A 326 23.23 3.20 26.93
C PHE A 326 22.81 4.31 25.98
N SER A 327 23.53 4.47 24.88
CA SER A 327 23.17 5.43 23.84
C SER A 327 21.98 4.89 23.02
N VAL A 328 21.10 5.80 22.59
CA VAL A 328 19.99 5.44 21.70
C VAL A 328 20.57 5.07 20.34
N PRO A 329 20.17 3.93 19.73
CA PRO A 329 20.57 3.60 18.37
C PRO A 329 20.16 4.71 17.39
N ALA A 330 20.93 4.89 16.32
CA ALA A 330 20.59 5.86 15.29
C ALA A 330 19.23 5.56 14.65
N LEU A 331 18.50 6.62 14.28
CA LEU A 331 17.21 6.51 13.58
C LEU A 331 17.42 5.84 12.22
N ASP A 332 16.74 4.71 12.01
CA ASP A 332 16.88 3.94 10.78
C ASP A 332 16.28 4.63 9.55
N ALA A 333 16.79 4.25 8.40
CA ALA A 333 16.41 4.82 7.11
C ALA A 333 14.97 4.50 6.72
N ALA A 334 14.38 3.40 7.22
CA ALA A 334 12.99 3.10 6.95
C ALA A 334 12.07 4.11 7.64
N HIS A 335 12.35 4.48 8.91
CA HIS A 335 11.64 5.55 9.60
C HIS A 335 11.93 6.93 9.00
N ARG A 336 13.16 7.21 8.58
CA ARG A 336 13.47 8.46 7.86
C ARG A 336 12.67 8.57 6.55
N ALA A 337 12.64 7.49 5.78
CA ALA A 337 11.86 7.41 4.54
C ALA A 337 10.35 7.51 4.80
N TYR A 338 9.86 6.88 5.88
CA TYR A 338 8.49 7.02 6.36
C TYR A 338 8.14 8.50 6.53
N PHE A 339 8.93 9.25 7.29
CA PHE A 339 8.70 10.69 7.49
C PHE A 339 9.07 11.57 6.29
N GLY A 340 9.56 11.01 5.18
CA GLY A 340 9.98 11.78 4.02
C GLY A 340 11.23 12.63 4.25
N PHE A 341 12.01 12.33 5.30
CA PHE A 341 13.31 12.95 5.53
C PHE A 341 14.34 12.39 4.54
N PRO A 342 15.32 13.21 4.13
CA PRO A 342 16.47 12.70 3.42
C PRO A 342 17.14 11.65 4.32
N ALA A 343 17.15 10.39 3.87
CA ALA A 343 18.17 9.47 4.32
C ALA A 343 19.46 10.02 3.75
N ASP A 344 20.33 10.57 4.60
CA ASP A 344 21.53 11.29 4.14
C ASP A 344 22.58 10.35 3.51
N TYR A 345 22.15 9.19 2.96
CA TYR A 345 22.94 8.04 2.53
C TYR A 345 22.26 7.04 1.57
N ALA A 346 21.08 7.33 1.00
CA ALA A 346 20.30 6.34 0.26
C ALA A 346 20.64 6.29 -1.24
N VAL A 347 21.25 5.19 -1.69
CA VAL A 347 21.27 4.82 -3.11
C VAL A 347 20.10 3.89 -3.40
N THR A 348 19.34 4.18 -4.45
CA THR A 348 18.32 3.24 -4.95
C THR A 348 18.98 2.20 -5.85
N HIS A 349 18.88 0.93 -5.48
CA HIS A 349 19.31 -0.18 -6.31
C HIS A 349 18.36 -0.36 -7.50
N PRO A 350 18.85 -0.37 -8.76
CA PRO A 350 18.01 -0.54 -9.93
C PRO A 350 17.39 -1.95 -10.02
N ALA A 351 16.10 -2.03 -10.33
CA ALA A 351 15.43 -3.31 -10.58
C ALA A 351 16.06 -4.06 -11.76
N GLY A 352 16.13 -5.39 -11.66
CA GLY A 352 16.70 -6.26 -12.70
C GLY A 352 18.24 -6.27 -12.76
N THR A 353 18.92 -5.74 -11.74
CA THR A 353 20.39 -5.66 -11.71
C THR A 353 21.00 -6.44 -10.54
N VAL A 354 22.31 -6.68 -10.65
CA VAL A 354 23.15 -7.15 -9.55
C VAL A 354 24.25 -6.11 -9.38
N ALA A 355 24.44 -5.63 -8.15
CA ALA A 355 25.46 -4.62 -7.86
C ALA A 355 26.04 -4.84 -6.46
N THR A 356 27.33 -4.53 -6.32
CA THR A 356 28.04 -4.57 -5.05
C THR A 356 28.10 -3.17 -4.45
N TYR A 357 27.82 -3.06 -3.16
CA TYR A 357 27.84 -1.82 -2.41
C TYR A 357 28.72 -1.97 -1.17
N GLN A 358 29.39 -0.87 -0.79
CA GLN A 358 30.03 -0.76 0.51
C GLN A 358 29.14 0.08 1.42
N LEU A 359 28.91 -0.44 2.62
CA LEU A 359 28.10 0.13 3.69
C LEU A 359 28.99 0.47 4.88
N ARG A 360 28.78 1.63 5.51
CA ARG A 360 29.38 2.00 6.79
C ARG A 360 28.29 2.49 7.74
N THR A 361 28.53 2.38 9.04
CA THR A 361 27.64 2.95 10.05
C THR A 361 27.64 4.49 9.97
N LEU A 362 26.57 5.13 10.47
CA LEU A 362 26.44 6.58 10.60
C LEU A 362 27.58 7.16 11.42
N ASP A 363 28.66 7.62 10.79
CA ASP A 363 29.68 8.44 11.44
C ASP A 363 29.64 9.88 10.91
N GLY A 364 30.24 10.82 11.64
CA GLY A 364 30.29 12.24 11.26
C GLY A 364 31.11 12.54 9.99
N ALA A 365 31.59 11.51 9.28
CA ALA A 365 32.25 11.67 8.00
C ALA A 365 31.20 11.75 6.88
N ALA A 366 31.36 12.72 5.98
CA ALA A 366 30.53 12.85 4.79
C ALA A 366 30.58 11.56 3.94
N PRO A 367 29.45 11.14 3.34
CA PRO A 367 29.44 10.00 2.45
C PRO A 367 30.40 10.22 1.27
N THR A 368 31.06 9.16 0.83
CA THR A 368 31.77 9.16 -0.46
C THR A 368 30.87 8.47 -1.50
N SER A 369 31.09 8.73 -2.78
CA SER A 369 30.33 8.05 -3.84
C SER A 369 30.50 6.52 -3.84
N SER A 370 31.53 6.00 -3.17
CA SER A 370 31.87 4.57 -3.11
C SER A 370 31.47 3.88 -1.80
N VAL A 371 31.12 4.61 -0.74
CA VAL A 371 30.71 4.05 0.55
C VAL A 371 29.42 4.72 1.02
N HIS A 372 28.35 3.93 1.04
CA HIS A 372 27.00 4.34 1.39
C HIS A 372 26.71 4.01 2.85
N LYS A 373 25.62 4.53 3.41
CA LYS A 373 25.14 4.07 4.72
C LYS A 373 23.82 3.32 4.64
N THR A 374 23.06 3.51 3.54
CA THR A 374 21.86 2.72 3.27
C THR A 374 21.69 2.44 1.78
N ILE A 375 21.24 1.24 1.44
CA ILE A 375 20.72 0.93 0.09
C ILE A 375 19.20 0.79 0.17
N ARG A 376 18.47 1.54 -0.66
CA ARG A 376 17.04 1.30 -0.89
C ARG A 376 16.87 0.31 -2.03
N VAL A 377 16.04 -0.70 -1.84
CA VAL A 377 15.64 -1.65 -2.87
C VAL A 377 14.12 -1.65 -2.96
N ASP A 378 13.58 -1.22 -4.09
CA ASP A 378 12.15 -1.38 -4.36
C ASP A 378 11.92 -2.83 -4.78
N GLU A 379 11.14 -3.57 -3.98
CA GLU A 379 10.85 -4.97 -4.26
C GLU A 379 9.91 -5.06 -5.47
N PRO A 380 10.33 -5.73 -6.56
CA PRO A 380 9.56 -5.75 -7.80
C PRO A 380 8.22 -6.48 -7.62
N GLY A 381 7.15 -5.85 -8.10
CA GLY A 381 5.82 -6.44 -8.15
C GLY A 381 5.06 -6.49 -6.83
N THR A 382 5.64 -6.01 -5.72
CA THR A 382 4.97 -5.98 -4.40
C THR A 382 4.73 -4.56 -3.88
N GLY A 383 5.45 -3.57 -4.40
CA GLY A 383 5.39 -2.19 -3.90
C GLY A 383 6.09 -1.99 -2.55
N ARG A 384 6.76 -3.04 -2.02
CA ARG A 384 7.50 -2.97 -0.76
C ARG A 384 8.82 -2.24 -0.96
N MET A 385 9.22 -1.44 0.02
CA MET A 385 10.49 -0.72 0.03
C MET A 385 11.40 -1.34 1.09
N LEU A 386 12.53 -1.91 0.69
CA LEU A 386 13.52 -2.48 1.59
C LEU A 386 14.72 -1.52 1.73
N PHE A 387 15.32 -1.48 2.91
CA PHE A 387 16.47 -0.65 3.27
C PHE A 387 17.55 -1.55 3.87
N ILE A 388 18.74 -1.50 3.32
CA ILE A 388 19.89 -2.31 3.73
C ILE A 388 20.87 -1.40 4.46
N GLU A 389 21.17 -1.69 5.73
CA GLU A 389 22.02 -0.86 6.59
C GLU A 389 23.09 -1.69 7.28
N TYR A 390 24.24 -1.08 7.58
CA TYR A 390 25.28 -1.68 8.41
C TYR A 390 25.38 -0.98 9.76
N ARG A 391 25.19 -1.73 10.84
CA ARG A 391 25.25 -1.27 12.24
C ARG A 391 26.48 -1.86 12.88
N ALA A 392 27.33 -1.06 13.52
CA ALA A 392 28.64 -1.55 13.98
C ALA A 392 29.09 -0.99 15.33
N GLY A 393 28.17 -0.53 16.19
CA GLY A 393 28.56 0.02 17.50
C GLY A 393 29.49 1.24 17.41
N THR A 394 29.52 1.93 16.28
CA THR A 394 30.44 3.03 15.97
C THR A 394 29.68 4.23 15.39
N GLY A 395 30.28 5.42 15.42
CA GLY A 395 29.60 6.63 14.96
C GLY A 395 28.42 7.03 15.86
N THR A 396 27.26 7.36 15.31
CA THR A 396 25.99 7.66 16.02
C THR A 396 25.48 6.44 16.80
N ASP A 397 25.91 5.24 16.44
CA ASP A 397 25.64 3.99 17.16
C ASP A 397 26.71 3.67 18.23
N ALA A 398 27.68 4.56 18.47
CA ALA A 398 28.68 4.35 19.51
C ALA A 398 28.01 4.24 20.88
N ALA A 399 28.39 3.22 21.65
CA ALA A 399 27.81 2.91 22.96
C ALA A 399 26.30 2.57 22.97
N ALA A 400 25.68 2.41 21.79
CA ALA A 400 24.38 1.76 21.70
C ALA A 400 24.54 0.26 22.00
N VAL A 401 23.53 -0.31 22.66
CA VAL A 401 23.53 -1.76 22.96
C VAL A 401 22.97 -2.49 21.76
N PHE A 402 23.84 -3.21 21.09
CA PHE A 402 23.46 -4.30 20.21
C PHE A 402 23.64 -5.62 20.98
N MET A 403 23.09 -6.72 20.47
CA MET A 403 23.44 -8.04 21.03
C MET A 403 24.81 -8.45 20.46
N ASP A 404 25.68 -9.07 21.27
CA ASP A 404 26.92 -9.69 20.75
C ASP A 404 26.65 -11.15 20.41
N ASN A 405 27.20 -11.58 19.28
CA ASN A 405 27.69 -12.92 18.97
C ASN A 405 27.09 -14.10 19.78
N GLY A 406 26.10 -14.77 19.19
CA GLY A 406 25.68 -16.10 19.62
C GLY A 406 24.65 -16.16 20.76
N GLY A 407 24.14 -15.03 21.23
CA GLY A 407 22.92 -14.98 22.02
C GLY A 407 21.70 -15.30 21.14
N GLN A 408 21.28 -16.56 21.07
CA GLN A 408 19.98 -16.88 20.51
C GLN A 408 18.90 -16.03 21.21
N ILE A 409 17.99 -15.42 20.46
CA ILE A 409 16.61 -15.22 20.93
C ILE A 409 15.98 -16.62 21.00
N GLY A 410 16.45 -17.40 21.95
CA GLY A 410 16.16 -18.80 22.12
C GLY A 410 16.32 -19.09 23.58
N ARG A 411 15.17 -19.22 24.25
CA ARG A 411 15.01 -19.84 25.57
C ARG A 411 16.27 -20.58 26.05
N THR A 412 16.96 -20.06 27.05
CA THR A 412 17.53 -20.99 28.04
C THR A 412 16.33 -21.56 28.78
N SER A 413 15.91 -22.72 28.31
CA SER A 413 14.86 -23.55 28.90
C SER A 413 15.16 -23.83 30.37
N THR A 414 14.50 -23.11 31.27
CA THR A 414 14.00 -23.69 32.52
C THR A 414 12.70 -22.98 32.89
N ASN A 415 11.61 -23.74 32.87
CA ASN A 415 10.34 -23.40 33.52
C ASN A 415 10.59 -22.97 34.97
N SER A 416 10.64 -21.68 35.27
CA SER A 416 10.15 -21.04 36.50
C SER A 416 10.71 -19.61 36.63
N GLY A 417 9.80 -18.63 36.57
CA GLY A 417 10.06 -17.27 37.06
C GLY A 417 10.52 -16.27 36.01
N TRP A 418 9.74 -15.22 35.83
CA TRP A 418 10.18 -13.94 35.30
C TRP A 418 11.43 -13.49 36.07
N THR A 419 12.61 -13.62 35.47
CA THR A 419 13.81 -12.95 35.96
C THR A 419 14.13 -11.85 34.98
N SER A 420 13.51 -10.68 35.19
CA SER A 420 14.13 -9.44 34.75
C SER A 420 15.54 -9.40 35.35
N CYS A 421 16.57 -9.10 34.56
CA CYS A 421 17.87 -8.68 35.10
C CYS A 421 17.61 -7.39 35.89
N SER A 422 17.23 -7.53 37.16
CA SER A 422 16.80 -6.43 38.04
C SER A 422 17.97 -5.82 38.82
N GLU A 423 19.20 -6.26 38.59
CA GLU A 423 20.43 -5.71 39.18
C GLU A 423 21.61 -5.94 38.21
N PRO A 424 22.55 -4.98 38.06
CA PRO A 424 23.74 -5.15 37.24
C PRO A 424 24.76 -6.05 37.97
N SER A 425 24.53 -7.36 37.94
CA SER A 425 25.55 -8.34 38.32
C SER A 425 26.43 -8.68 37.12
N ALA A 426 27.70 -8.98 37.37
CA ALA A 426 28.73 -9.32 36.38
C ALA A 426 28.41 -10.55 35.49
N SER A 427 27.25 -11.19 35.69
CA SER A 427 26.72 -12.28 34.87
C SER A 427 25.71 -11.87 33.81
N CYS A 428 25.07 -10.68 33.88
CA CYS A 428 24.24 -10.17 32.75
C CYS A 428 25.13 -9.50 31.67
N THR A 429 26.41 -9.24 31.94
CA THR A 429 27.37 -8.64 30.99
C THR A 429 27.98 -9.62 29.99
N SER A 430 27.67 -10.92 30.06
CA SER A 430 28.29 -11.93 29.19
C SER A 430 27.54 -12.24 27.89
N GLY A 431 26.55 -11.43 27.51
CA GLY A 431 25.76 -11.61 26.27
C GLY A 431 25.25 -10.33 25.62
N TYR A 432 25.48 -9.16 26.22
CA TYR A 432 25.36 -7.88 25.55
C TYR A 432 26.75 -7.46 25.12
N GLY A 433 26.89 -7.09 23.86
CA GLY A 433 28.14 -6.57 23.36
C GLY A 433 27.92 -5.85 22.05
N TYR A 434 28.90 -5.05 21.70
CA TYR A 434 28.81 -4.06 20.63
C TYR A 434 28.98 -4.75 19.26
N GLY A 435 28.07 -5.68 18.95
CA GLY A 435 28.04 -6.45 17.72
C GLY A 435 27.91 -5.56 16.49
N SER A 436 28.30 -6.09 15.34
CA SER A 436 28.19 -5.40 14.06
C SER A 436 27.48 -6.29 13.04
N GLY A 437 26.39 -5.81 12.44
CA GLY A 437 25.54 -6.58 11.56
C GLY A 437 24.97 -5.78 10.39
N VAL A 438 24.65 -6.49 9.30
CA VAL A 438 23.88 -5.94 8.19
C VAL A 438 22.41 -6.28 8.38
N ARG A 439 21.54 -5.27 8.35
CA ARG A 439 20.09 -5.42 8.48
C ARG A 439 19.37 -5.10 7.19
N VAL A 440 18.28 -5.83 6.93
CA VAL A 440 17.29 -5.48 5.91
C VAL A 440 16.00 -5.09 6.62
N VAL A 441 15.59 -3.85 6.39
CA VAL A 441 14.46 -3.19 7.03
C VAL A 441 13.42 -2.84 5.98
N GLU A 442 12.16 -3.11 6.24
CA GLU A 442 11.07 -2.69 5.36
C GLU A 442 10.52 -1.32 5.78
N ALA A 443 10.18 -0.44 4.84
CA ALA A 443 9.34 0.72 5.14
C ALA A 443 7.89 0.42 4.80
N VAL A 444 7.03 0.48 5.81
CA VAL A 444 5.61 0.19 5.66
C VAL A 444 4.79 1.42 6.04
N PRO A 445 3.97 1.98 5.13
CA PRO A 445 3.07 3.08 5.47
C PRO A 445 1.91 2.57 6.36
N PRO A 446 1.34 3.40 7.25
CA PRO A 446 0.22 2.98 8.08
C PRO A 446 -1.00 2.75 7.19
N PRO A 447 -1.91 1.85 7.55
CA PRO A 447 -3.18 1.70 6.84
C PRO A 447 -3.97 3.00 6.88
N ALA A 448 -4.42 3.48 5.72
CA ALA A 448 -5.33 4.61 5.65
C ALA A 448 -6.73 4.19 6.15
N GLY A 449 -7.16 4.73 7.28
CA GLY A 449 -8.58 4.74 7.68
C GLY A 449 -9.09 3.62 8.58
N GLU A 450 -8.29 3.06 9.50
CA GLU A 450 -8.84 2.10 10.48
C GLU A 450 -9.58 2.76 11.66
N PRO A 451 -10.77 2.25 12.09
CA PRO A 451 -11.64 2.90 13.08
C PRO A 451 -11.20 2.76 14.56
N GLY A 452 -9.93 2.46 14.83
CA GLY A 452 -9.37 2.31 16.18
C GLY A 452 -8.33 3.36 16.57
N TYR A 453 -7.79 4.10 15.58
CA TYR A 453 -6.77 5.12 15.77
C TYR A 453 -7.37 6.50 15.53
N GLY A 454 -8.26 6.92 16.43
CA GLY A 454 -8.76 8.31 16.43
C GLY A 454 -7.67 9.29 16.87
N PRO A 455 -7.73 10.57 16.44
CA PRO A 455 -6.92 11.62 17.04
C PRO A 455 -7.26 11.73 18.54
N GLY A 456 -6.28 11.53 19.43
CA GLY A 456 -6.46 11.68 20.88
C GLY A 456 -6.46 10.39 21.74
N GLY A 457 -5.90 9.27 21.27
CA GLY A 457 -5.83 8.04 22.07
C GLY A 457 -4.57 7.94 22.95
N ALA A 458 -4.73 7.89 24.27
CA ALA A 458 -3.70 7.41 25.20
C ALA A 458 -3.72 5.87 25.25
N PHE A 459 -2.56 5.20 25.10
CA PHE A 459 -2.42 3.75 25.16
C PHE A 459 -2.65 3.18 26.59
N TRP A 460 -3.89 2.89 26.98
CA TRP A 460 -4.18 2.07 28.17
C TRP A 460 -5.13 0.93 27.83
N GLY A 461 -4.69 -0.33 28.03
CA GLY A 461 -5.62 -1.47 28.13
C GLY A 461 -5.23 -2.82 27.52
N ALA A 462 -4.05 -3.02 26.94
CA ALA A 462 -3.67 -4.35 26.45
C ALA A 462 -3.22 -5.27 27.62
N THR A 463 -4.20 -5.77 28.37
CA THR A 463 -3.99 -7.01 29.14
C THR A 463 -3.53 -8.10 28.18
N ALA A 464 -2.57 -8.91 28.61
CA ALA A 464 -1.89 -9.97 27.85
C ALA A 464 -2.78 -11.14 27.38
N ALA A 465 -4.03 -10.90 26.98
CA ALA A 465 -5.04 -11.93 26.73
C ALA A 465 -6.07 -11.65 25.64
N THR A 466 -5.97 -10.59 24.83
CA THR A 466 -6.82 -10.45 23.62
C THR A 466 -6.00 -10.70 22.34
N PRO A 467 -6.27 -11.81 21.62
CA PRO A 467 -5.67 -12.06 20.31
C PRO A 467 -6.39 -11.25 19.22
N VAL A 468 -5.59 -10.61 18.36
CA VAL A 468 -5.86 -10.34 16.93
C VAL A 468 -6.86 -9.25 16.58
N VAL A 469 -6.35 -8.18 15.93
CA VAL A 469 -6.99 -7.60 14.75
C VAL A 469 -5.93 -7.40 13.64
N THR A 470 -6.00 -8.32 12.68
CA THR A 470 -5.66 -8.25 11.23
C THR A 470 -4.34 -7.63 10.74
N ASN A 471 -3.33 -8.50 10.62
CA ASN A 471 -2.65 -8.89 9.37
C ASN A 471 -2.73 -7.92 8.18
N ALA A 472 -1.90 -6.89 8.19
CA ALA A 472 -1.00 -6.49 7.11
C ALA A 472 -0.20 -5.30 7.62
N SER A 473 1.08 -5.22 7.27
CA SER A 473 1.79 -3.95 7.21
C SER A 473 2.38 -3.37 8.51
N TYR A 474 3.35 -4.06 9.14
CA TYR A 474 4.36 -3.39 9.99
C TYR A 474 5.73 -4.05 9.75
N PRO A 475 6.85 -3.29 9.84
CA PRO A 475 8.14 -3.70 9.28
C PRO A 475 8.60 -5.05 9.82
N GLY A 476 8.71 -6.03 8.92
CA GLY A 476 9.43 -7.26 9.23
C GLY A 476 10.92 -6.97 9.19
N PHE A 477 11.56 -6.84 10.36
CA PHE A 477 13.01 -6.75 10.44
C PHE A 477 13.59 -8.15 10.28
N ARG A 478 14.54 -8.31 9.35
CA ARG A 478 15.37 -9.51 9.29
C ARG A 478 16.82 -9.10 9.32
N GLU A 479 17.47 -9.43 10.43
CA GLU A 479 18.92 -9.36 10.55
C GLU A 479 19.51 -10.44 9.65
N LEU A 480 20.39 -10.04 8.71
CA LEU A 480 21.02 -10.98 7.78
C LEU A 480 22.22 -11.68 8.37
N ALA A 481 22.54 -11.34 9.62
CA ALA A 481 23.67 -11.77 10.42
C ALA A 481 25.01 -11.08 10.08
N GLU A 482 26.03 -11.41 10.88
CA GLU A 482 27.24 -10.61 11.14
C GLU A 482 28.47 -11.06 10.32
N GLU A 483 28.40 -12.24 9.67
CA GLU A 483 29.55 -12.90 9.05
C GLU A 483 29.53 -12.89 7.51
N ALA A 484 30.73 -12.87 6.92
CA ALA A 484 30.89 -12.98 5.47
C ALA A 484 30.39 -14.33 4.97
N GLY A 485 29.44 -14.31 4.01
CA GLY A 485 28.86 -15.51 3.40
C GLY A 485 27.36 -15.68 3.64
N GLU A 486 26.78 -14.94 4.58
CA GLU A 486 25.34 -14.98 4.88
C GLU A 486 24.50 -14.23 3.82
N GLU A 487 23.24 -14.63 3.67
CA GLU A 487 22.36 -14.19 2.58
C GLU A 487 20.90 -14.03 3.01
N TYR A 488 20.32 -12.88 2.65
CA TYR A 488 18.89 -12.65 2.58
C TYR A 488 18.33 -13.09 1.23
N VAL A 489 17.14 -13.66 1.29
CA VAL A 489 16.24 -13.74 0.13
C VAL A 489 14.87 -13.27 0.61
N SER A 490 14.27 -12.32 -0.12
CA SER A 490 12.94 -11.84 0.18
C SER A 490 11.89 -12.92 -0.08
N THR A 491 10.71 -12.78 0.52
CA THR A 491 9.68 -13.83 0.51
C THR A 491 9.22 -14.24 -0.90
N ASN A 492 9.23 -13.31 -1.86
CA ASN A 492 8.92 -13.59 -3.27
C ASN A 492 10.15 -14.01 -4.11
N GLY A 493 11.33 -14.09 -3.49
CA GLY A 493 12.61 -14.37 -4.16
C GLY A 493 13.11 -13.25 -5.07
N GLY A 494 12.45 -12.10 -5.06
CA GLY A 494 12.71 -10.98 -5.96
C GLY A 494 13.87 -10.09 -5.54
N VAL A 495 14.25 -10.11 -4.25
CA VAL A 495 15.44 -9.44 -3.74
C VAL A 495 16.32 -10.45 -3.02
N ARG A 496 17.62 -10.42 -3.32
CA ARG A 496 18.66 -11.19 -2.65
C ARG A 496 19.76 -10.24 -2.20
N VAL A 497 20.21 -10.38 -0.96
CA VAL A 497 21.28 -9.55 -0.38
C VAL A 497 22.30 -10.48 0.26
N ARG A 498 23.54 -10.48 -0.22
CA ARG A 498 24.61 -11.33 0.30
C ARG A 498 25.72 -10.50 0.93
N ILE A 499 26.17 -10.88 2.11
CA ILE A 499 27.29 -10.23 2.79
C ILE A 499 28.59 -10.83 2.25
N LEU A 500 29.43 -10.01 1.62
CA LEU A 500 30.72 -10.43 1.07
C LEU A 500 31.86 -10.28 2.09
N SER A 501 31.83 -9.23 2.92
CA SER A 501 32.83 -9.00 3.97
C SER A 501 32.36 -7.97 4.99
N THR A 502 32.73 -8.12 6.26
CA THR A 502 32.59 -7.12 7.33
C THR A 502 33.98 -6.86 7.92
N SER A 503 34.64 -5.77 7.53
CA SER A 503 36.01 -5.48 7.98
C SER A 503 36.30 -3.99 8.03
N GLY A 504 37.02 -3.54 9.07
CA GLY A 504 37.46 -2.15 9.19
C GLY A 504 36.33 -1.13 9.30
N GLY A 505 35.17 -1.50 9.89
CA GLY A 505 34.00 -0.63 10.00
C GLY A 505 33.21 -0.47 8.69
N ILE A 506 33.46 -1.32 7.70
CA ILE A 506 32.75 -1.36 6.42
C ILE A 506 32.20 -2.77 6.17
N ALA A 507 30.94 -2.85 5.77
CA ALA A 507 30.34 -4.06 5.20
C ALA A 507 30.28 -3.94 3.68
N THR A 508 30.68 -4.99 2.96
CA THR A 508 30.48 -5.09 1.51
C THR A 508 29.34 -6.07 1.26
N VAL A 509 28.31 -5.62 0.54
CA VAL A 509 27.13 -6.41 0.22
C VAL A 509 26.91 -6.49 -1.28
N GLU A 510 26.51 -7.66 -1.78
CA GLU A 510 25.97 -7.82 -3.12
C GLU A 510 24.45 -7.79 -3.05
N VAL A 511 23.83 -6.90 -3.81
CA VAL A 511 22.38 -6.78 -3.90
C VAL A 511 21.95 -7.18 -5.30
N GLN A 512 20.99 -8.10 -5.35
CA GLN A 512 20.34 -8.53 -6.56
C GLN A 512 18.83 -8.23 -6.43
N SER A 513 18.28 -7.53 -7.41
CA SER A 513 16.83 -7.34 -7.57
C SER A 513 16.40 -7.89 -8.92
N GLY A 514 15.39 -8.76 -8.95
CA GLY A 514 14.86 -9.35 -10.18
C GLY A 514 13.99 -8.38 -10.97
N ALA A 515 13.94 -8.47 -12.29
CA ALA A 515 12.87 -7.83 -13.07
C ALA A 515 11.55 -8.61 -12.94
N SER A 516 10.40 -7.98 -13.20
CA SER A 516 9.14 -8.72 -13.31
C SER A 516 9.08 -9.49 -14.63
N LEU A 517 8.48 -10.69 -14.60
CA LEU A 517 8.12 -11.40 -15.82
C LEU A 517 7.04 -10.60 -16.57
N THR A 518 7.28 -10.32 -17.86
CA THR A 518 6.39 -9.52 -18.71
C THR A 518 5.19 -10.32 -19.24
N ALA A 519 5.28 -11.65 -19.24
CA ALA A 519 4.13 -12.52 -19.49
C ALA A 519 4.15 -13.72 -18.53
N ALA A 520 3.03 -13.91 -17.82
CA ALA A 520 2.77 -15.04 -16.92
C ALA A 520 1.30 -15.49 -17.11
N PRO A 521 1.00 -16.23 -18.19
CA PRO A 521 -0.36 -16.65 -18.52
C PRO A 521 -0.94 -17.61 -17.49
N VAL A 522 -2.27 -17.56 -17.31
CA VAL A 522 -2.99 -18.55 -16.49
C VAL A 522 -2.96 -19.90 -17.20
N PRO A 523 -2.52 -20.99 -16.54
CA PRO A 523 -2.46 -22.30 -17.18
C PRO A 523 -3.86 -22.89 -17.38
N VAL A 524 -4.01 -23.75 -18.39
CA VAL A 524 -5.26 -24.45 -18.71
C VAL A 524 -5.05 -25.95 -18.53
N ILE A 525 -6.04 -26.65 -17.95
CA ILE A 525 -6.06 -28.12 -17.92
C ILE A 525 -6.80 -28.62 -19.16
N ALA A 526 -6.11 -29.34 -20.03
CA ALA A 526 -6.69 -30.06 -21.16
C ALA A 526 -6.81 -31.56 -20.83
N GLY A 527 -7.55 -32.29 -21.67
CA GLY A 527 -7.77 -33.73 -21.48
C GLY A 527 -9.10 -34.06 -20.79
N LYS A 528 -9.34 -35.34 -20.59
CA LYS A 528 -10.62 -35.86 -20.07
C LYS A 528 -10.57 -36.02 -18.55
N PRO A 529 -11.44 -35.36 -17.77
CA PRO A 529 -11.45 -35.42 -16.31
C PRO A 529 -12.11 -36.71 -15.79
N LYS A 530 -11.52 -37.85 -16.15
CA LYS A 530 -12.04 -39.19 -15.89
C LYS A 530 -10.93 -40.11 -15.41
N ALA A 531 -11.23 -40.93 -14.40
CA ALA A 531 -10.33 -42.00 -13.96
C ALA A 531 -9.81 -42.85 -15.14
N GLY A 532 -8.48 -43.00 -15.19
CA GLY A 532 -7.75 -43.72 -16.23
C GLY A 532 -7.31 -42.87 -17.42
N GLU A 533 -7.86 -41.66 -17.59
CA GLU A 533 -7.46 -40.73 -18.65
C GLU A 533 -6.33 -39.80 -18.19
N THR A 534 -5.69 -39.11 -19.14
CA THR A 534 -4.62 -38.15 -18.86
C THR A 534 -5.13 -36.72 -19.00
N LEU A 535 -4.88 -35.91 -17.98
CA LEU A 535 -4.99 -34.46 -18.01
C LEU A 535 -3.63 -33.86 -18.37
N THR A 536 -3.61 -32.80 -19.16
CA THR A 536 -2.40 -32.10 -19.59
C THR A 536 -2.48 -30.62 -19.22
N ALA A 537 -1.48 -30.15 -18.50
CA ALA A 537 -1.28 -28.75 -18.14
C ALA A 537 -0.70 -27.97 -19.31
N GLN A 538 -1.50 -27.07 -19.87
CA GLN A 538 -1.07 -26.09 -20.86
C GLN A 538 -0.58 -24.83 -20.15
N VAL A 539 0.75 -24.73 -20.03
CA VAL A 539 1.43 -23.70 -19.23
C VAL A 539 1.36 -22.29 -19.84
N GLY A 540 1.17 -22.20 -21.16
CA GLY A 540 1.31 -20.95 -21.91
C GLY A 540 2.78 -20.51 -22.06
N THR A 541 3.00 -19.41 -22.78
CA THR A 541 4.36 -18.88 -23.00
C THR A 541 4.69 -17.80 -21.98
N TRP A 542 5.73 -18.03 -21.18
CA TRP A 542 6.22 -17.09 -20.17
C TRP A 542 7.31 -16.20 -20.77
N SER A 543 7.33 -14.93 -20.40
CA SER A 543 8.28 -13.94 -20.93
C SER A 543 8.86 -13.06 -19.85
N PRO A 544 10.11 -12.58 -20.02
CA PRO A 544 10.98 -12.81 -21.19
C PRO A 544 11.66 -14.19 -21.18
N ALA A 545 11.65 -14.90 -22.31
CA ALA A 545 12.28 -16.22 -22.43
C ALA A 545 13.82 -16.19 -22.28
N PRO A 546 14.48 -17.31 -21.91
CA PRO A 546 13.88 -18.55 -21.41
C PRO A 546 13.43 -18.40 -19.94
N VAL A 547 12.29 -19.01 -19.59
CA VAL A 547 11.74 -19.09 -18.22
C VAL A 547 11.60 -20.58 -17.87
N THR A 548 12.12 -20.99 -16.72
CA THR A 548 11.95 -22.35 -16.18
C THR A 548 10.63 -22.43 -15.44
N THR A 549 9.75 -23.35 -15.85
CA THR A 549 8.43 -23.52 -15.23
C THR A 549 8.35 -24.79 -14.40
N THR A 550 7.87 -24.67 -13.17
CA THR A 550 7.48 -25.79 -12.31
C THR A 550 5.97 -25.94 -12.33
N ILE A 551 5.48 -27.17 -12.47
CA ILE A 551 4.05 -27.51 -12.54
C ILE A 551 3.67 -28.30 -11.29
N GLU A 552 2.58 -27.92 -10.64
CA GLU A 552 1.99 -28.62 -9.49
C GLU A 552 0.52 -28.91 -9.77
N TRP A 553 0.12 -30.17 -9.67
CA TRP A 553 -1.29 -30.58 -9.72
C TRP A 553 -1.87 -30.54 -8.32
N LEU A 554 -3.00 -29.88 -8.16
CA LEU A 554 -3.70 -29.73 -6.89
C LEU A 554 -5.01 -30.48 -6.93
N ARG A 555 -5.30 -31.26 -5.89
CA ARG A 555 -6.61 -31.87 -5.61
C ARG A 555 -7.20 -31.20 -4.38
N ASP A 556 -8.36 -30.59 -4.53
CA ASP A 556 -9.03 -29.79 -3.50
C ASP A 556 -8.09 -28.77 -2.82
N GLY A 557 -7.22 -28.16 -3.62
CA GLY A 557 -6.22 -27.19 -3.17
C GLY A 557 -4.94 -27.78 -2.57
N VAL A 558 -4.82 -29.11 -2.46
CA VAL A 558 -3.63 -29.81 -1.95
C VAL A 558 -2.80 -30.38 -3.10
N VAL A 559 -1.49 -30.15 -3.10
CA VAL A 559 -0.59 -30.66 -4.15
C VAL A 559 -0.54 -32.20 -4.12
N VAL A 560 -0.84 -32.84 -5.25
CA VAL A 560 -0.85 -34.31 -5.42
C VAL A 560 0.19 -34.82 -6.42
N ALA A 561 0.74 -33.96 -7.27
CA ALA A 561 1.86 -34.27 -8.16
C ALA A 561 2.64 -33.01 -8.55
N THR A 562 3.95 -33.14 -8.78
CA THR A 562 4.82 -32.03 -9.21
C THR A 562 5.77 -32.47 -10.32
N GLY A 563 6.03 -31.58 -11.28
CA GLY A 563 6.99 -31.79 -12.37
C GLY A 563 6.36 -32.05 -13.74
N PRO A 564 5.69 -33.19 -13.99
CA PRO A 564 5.08 -33.50 -15.28
C PRO A 564 3.95 -32.54 -15.66
N SER A 565 3.88 -32.17 -16.94
CA SER A 565 2.70 -31.52 -17.51
C SER A 565 1.51 -32.46 -17.62
N ASP A 566 1.72 -33.78 -17.51
CA ASP A 566 0.65 -34.77 -17.63
C ASP A 566 0.31 -35.38 -16.26
N TYR A 567 -0.98 -35.61 -16.03
CA TYR A 567 -1.50 -36.27 -14.85
C TYR A 567 -2.51 -37.36 -15.23
N VAL A 568 -2.19 -38.61 -14.90
CA VAL A 568 -3.14 -39.72 -15.08
C VAL A 568 -4.12 -39.71 -13.90
N VAL A 569 -5.39 -39.48 -14.19
CA VAL A 569 -6.45 -39.42 -13.20
C VAL A 569 -6.63 -40.80 -12.56
N GLN A 570 -6.50 -40.88 -11.24
CA GLN A 570 -6.64 -42.12 -10.50
C GLN A 570 -8.12 -42.37 -10.12
N PRO A 571 -8.51 -43.63 -9.83
CA PRO A 571 -9.87 -43.92 -9.36
C PRO A 571 -10.29 -43.14 -8.10
N GLY A 572 -9.34 -42.86 -7.20
CA GLY A 572 -9.58 -42.07 -5.98
C GLY A 572 -9.71 -40.56 -6.21
N ASP A 573 -9.71 -40.11 -7.46
CA ASP A 573 -9.78 -38.69 -7.83
C ASP A 573 -11.21 -38.30 -8.16
N VAL A 574 -12.05 -39.30 -8.44
CA VAL A 574 -13.46 -39.14 -8.76
C VAL A 574 -14.17 -38.42 -7.62
N GLY A 575 -14.88 -37.35 -7.95
CA GLY A 575 -15.58 -36.47 -7.02
C GLY A 575 -14.75 -35.29 -6.52
N HIS A 576 -13.44 -35.29 -6.74
CA HIS A 576 -12.54 -34.23 -6.30
C HIS A 576 -12.32 -33.16 -7.37
N SER A 577 -11.95 -31.96 -6.90
CA SER A 577 -11.64 -30.82 -7.74
C SER A 577 -10.15 -30.77 -8.04
N PHE A 578 -9.78 -30.50 -9.28
CA PHE A 578 -8.40 -30.42 -9.73
C PHE A 578 -8.06 -29.03 -10.27
N GLN A 579 -6.86 -28.57 -9.98
CA GLN A 579 -6.25 -27.38 -10.55
C GLN A 579 -4.80 -27.67 -10.89
N VAL A 580 -4.20 -26.84 -11.74
CA VAL A 580 -2.76 -26.84 -11.94
C VAL A 580 -2.21 -25.47 -11.60
N ARG A 581 -1.16 -25.44 -10.79
CA ARG A 581 -0.36 -24.26 -10.49
C ARG A 581 0.93 -24.34 -11.27
N VAL A 582 1.24 -23.27 -11.99
CA VAL A 582 2.51 -23.14 -12.70
C VAL A 582 3.26 -21.96 -12.13
N THR A 583 4.50 -22.22 -11.70
CA THR A 583 5.44 -21.21 -11.23
C THR A 583 6.55 -21.05 -12.25
N GLY A 584 6.64 -19.88 -12.88
CA GLY A 584 7.73 -19.55 -13.78
C GLY A 584 8.83 -18.81 -13.03
N SER A 585 10.08 -19.22 -13.26
CA SER A 585 11.28 -18.70 -12.64
C SER A 585 12.33 -18.40 -13.71
N LYS A 586 13.05 -17.29 -13.53
CA LYS A 586 14.16 -16.91 -14.40
C LYS A 586 15.21 -16.17 -13.58
N VAL A 587 16.47 -16.49 -13.80
CA VAL A 587 17.58 -15.81 -13.12
C VAL A 587 17.52 -14.31 -13.42
N GLY A 588 17.57 -13.49 -12.37
CA GLY A 588 17.41 -12.04 -12.49
C GLY A 588 15.96 -11.58 -12.68
N TYR A 589 14.97 -12.44 -12.43
CA TYR A 589 13.54 -12.10 -12.43
C TYR A 589 12.85 -12.64 -11.17
N VAL A 590 11.79 -11.94 -10.74
CA VAL A 590 10.90 -12.44 -9.68
C VAL A 590 10.09 -13.61 -10.25
N SER A 591 10.05 -14.73 -9.52
CA SER A 591 9.21 -15.86 -9.91
C SER A 591 7.74 -15.46 -9.80
N ALA A 592 6.91 -15.87 -10.76
CA ALA A 592 5.46 -15.66 -10.69
C ALA A 592 4.75 -17.00 -10.71
N SER A 593 3.60 -17.09 -10.03
CA SER A 593 2.76 -18.28 -10.04
C SER A 593 1.35 -17.96 -10.56
N ARG A 594 0.76 -18.92 -11.27
CA ARG A 594 -0.59 -18.85 -11.83
C ARG A 594 -1.28 -20.19 -11.62
N THR A 595 -2.52 -20.16 -11.17
CA THR A 595 -3.33 -21.36 -10.94
C THR A 595 -4.49 -21.38 -11.92
N SER A 596 -4.76 -22.53 -12.53
CA SER A 596 -5.88 -22.73 -13.46
C SER A 596 -7.23 -22.60 -12.78
N SER A 597 -8.29 -22.48 -13.58
CA SER A 597 -9.65 -22.78 -13.15
C SER A 597 -9.77 -24.23 -12.65
N ILE A 598 -10.79 -24.49 -11.84
CA ILE A 598 -11.09 -25.82 -11.29
C ILE A 598 -11.67 -26.73 -12.37
N VAL A 599 -11.14 -27.95 -12.47
CA VAL A 599 -11.69 -29.06 -13.25
C VAL A 599 -12.14 -30.15 -12.27
N LYS A 600 -13.41 -30.53 -12.28
CA LYS A 600 -13.91 -31.58 -11.39
C LYS A 600 -13.87 -32.94 -12.09
N ILE A 601 -13.36 -33.96 -11.40
CA ILE A 601 -13.30 -35.32 -11.93
C ILE A 601 -14.62 -36.03 -11.64
N TRP A 602 -15.27 -36.54 -12.68
CA TRP A 602 -16.60 -37.15 -12.55
C TRP A 602 -16.59 -38.67 -12.72
N SER A 603 -17.53 -39.33 -12.07
CA SER A 603 -17.86 -40.74 -12.31
C SER A 603 -18.73 -40.81 -13.56
N MET A 604 -18.18 -41.29 -14.68
CA MET A 604 -18.98 -41.41 -15.89
C MET A 604 -19.87 -42.64 -15.90
N THR A 605 -21.15 -42.43 -15.60
CA THR A 605 -22.22 -43.37 -15.91
C THR A 605 -22.65 -43.17 -17.37
N THR A 606 -22.44 -44.18 -18.21
CA THR A 606 -23.01 -44.22 -19.57
C THR A 606 -24.38 -44.89 -19.55
N TYR A 607 -25.37 -44.23 -20.12
CA TYR A 607 -26.75 -44.72 -20.21
C TYR A 607 -27.00 -45.38 -21.57
N PRO A 608 -27.86 -46.41 -21.64
CA PRO A 608 -28.28 -47.01 -22.90
C PRO A 608 -29.10 -46.05 -23.79
N ASP A 609 -29.81 -45.10 -23.18
CA ASP A 609 -30.58 -44.08 -23.89
C ASP A 609 -29.68 -42.88 -24.26
N PRO A 610 -29.52 -42.57 -25.56
CA PRO A 610 -28.72 -41.44 -26.01
C PRO A 610 -29.16 -40.08 -25.43
N LEU A 611 -30.44 -39.93 -25.11
CA LEU A 611 -30.97 -38.70 -24.54
C LEU A 611 -30.60 -38.55 -23.06
N GLN A 612 -30.47 -39.66 -22.33
CA GLN A 612 -29.96 -39.67 -20.96
C GLN A 612 -28.48 -39.28 -20.93
N ASN A 613 -27.68 -39.78 -21.88
CA ASN A 613 -26.28 -39.35 -22.06
C ASN A 613 -26.17 -37.85 -22.33
N PHE A 614 -27.00 -37.34 -23.25
CA PHE A 614 -27.08 -35.90 -23.56
C PHE A 614 -27.43 -35.06 -22.32
N VAL A 615 -28.45 -35.46 -21.55
CA VAL A 615 -28.88 -34.75 -20.34
C VAL A 615 -27.79 -34.74 -19.27
N ALA A 616 -27.17 -35.89 -19.01
CA ALA A 616 -26.10 -36.00 -18.02
C ALA A 616 -24.88 -35.14 -18.41
N GLN A 617 -24.47 -35.19 -19.68
CA GLN A 617 -23.34 -34.39 -20.17
C GLN A 617 -23.63 -32.89 -20.16
N ALA A 618 -24.82 -32.48 -20.58
CA ALA A 618 -25.23 -31.08 -20.54
C ALA A 618 -25.27 -30.53 -19.12
N ASN A 619 -25.75 -31.31 -18.14
CA ASN A 619 -25.72 -30.88 -16.75
C ASN A 619 -24.28 -30.72 -16.23
N ARG A 620 -23.36 -31.61 -16.59
CA ARG A 620 -21.94 -31.44 -16.25
C ARG A 620 -21.32 -30.19 -16.86
N ASP A 621 -21.52 -29.98 -18.16
CA ASP A 621 -20.88 -28.89 -18.90
C ASP A 621 -21.44 -27.51 -18.50
N PHE A 622 -22.74 -27.42 -18.21
CA PHE A 622 -23.40 -26.15 -17.87
C PHE A 622 -23.57 -25.91 -16.36
N ILE A 623 -23.75 -26.94 -15.54
CA ILE A 623 -24.00 -26.76 -14.09
C ILE A 623 -22.77 -27.13 -13.27
N GLY A 624 -21.87 -27.96 -13.80
CA GLY A 624 -20.72 -28.46 -13.04
C GLY A 624 -21.15 -29.42 -11.93
N SER A 625 -22.26 -30.13 -12.11
CA SER A 625 -22.75 -31.16 -11.18
C SER A 625 -23.23 -32.42 -11.90
N GLU A 626 -23.32 -33.54 -11.18
CA GLU A 626 -23.93 -34.78 -11.66
C GLU A 626 -25.39 -34.88 -11.23
N LEU A 627 -26.24 -35.32 -12.15
CA LEU A 627 -27.62 -35.67 -11.84
C LEU A 627 -27.69 -37.10 -11.31
N SER A 628 -28.61 -37.36 -10.38
CA SER A 628 -28.91 -38.74 -9.99
C SER A 628 -29.59 -39.49 -11.15
N ASP A 629 -29.44 -40.82 -11.22
CA ASP A 629 -30.05 -41.63 -12.30
C ASP A 629 -31.56 -41.36 -12.48
N PRO A 630 -32.39 -41.22 -11.42
CA PRO A 630 -33.80 -40.86 -11.59
C PRO A 630 -34.00 -39.46 -12.18
N ALA A 631 -33.14 -38.49 -11.83
CA ALA A 631 -33.20 -37.15 -12.39
C ALA A 631 -32.78 -37.13 -13.86
N VAL A 632 -31.75 -37.89 -14.25
CA VAL A 632 -31.36 -38.07 -15.65
C VAL A 632 -32.53 -38.65 -16.47
N ALA A 633 -33.19 -39.70 -15.97
CA ALA A 633 -34.33 -40.30 -16.64
C ALA A 633 -35.52 -39.33 -16.78
N TYR A 634 -35.83 -38.57 -15.73
CA TYR A 634 -36.87 -37.54 -15.76
C TYR A 634 -36.58 -36.47 -16.82
N TRP A 635 -35.39 -35.88 -16.79
CA TRP A 635 -35.00 -34.81 -17.69
C TRP A 635 -34.86 -35.29 -19.13
N ALA A 636 -34.45 -36.55 -19.36
CA ALA A 636 -34.48 -37.16 -20.69
C ALA A 636 -35.92 -37.27 -21.20
N GLY A 637 -36.86 -37.74 -20.38
CA GLY A 637 -38.29 -37.77 -20.73
C GLY A 637 -38.83 -36.37 -21.05
N TRP A 638 -38.51 -35.38 -20.21
CA TRP A 638 -38.88 -33.98 -20.46
C TRP A 638 -38.28 -33.44 -21.76
N THR A 639 -36.99 -33.70 -22.02
CA THR A 639 -36.27 -33.26 -23.22
C THR A 639 -36.81 -33.92 -24.48
N SER A 640 -37.28 -35.17 -24.40
CA SER A 640 -37.92 -35.86 -25.53
C SER A 640 -39.21 -35.16 -25.97
N THR A 641 -39.91 -34.53 -25.02
CA THR A 641 -41.17 -33.82 -25.27
C THR A 641 -40.94 -32.37 -25.70
N ASN A 642 -39.96 -31.68 -25.08
CA ASN A 642 -39.76 -30.23 -25.25
C ASN A 642 -38.60 -29.87 -26.19
N GLY A 643 -37.79 -30.86 -26.59
CA GLY A 643 -36.63 -30.69 -27.44
C GLY A 643 -35.34 -30.33 -26.71
N ARG A 644 -34.20 -30.68 -27.32
CA ARG A 644 -32.84 -30.44 -26.78
C ARG A 644 -32.56 -28.96 -26.52
N SER A 645 -33.00 -28.08 -27.42
CA SER A 645 -32.77 -26.64 -27.29
C SER A 645 -33.48 -26.06 -26.07
N ALA A 646 -34.69 -26.52 -25.74
CA ALA A 646 -35.39 -26.06 -24.55
C ALA A 646 -34.68 -26.47 -23.26
N PHE A 647 -34.10 -27.68 -23.22
CA PHE A 647 -33.33 -28.16 -22.08
C PHE A 647 -32.03 -27.36 -21.89
N ILE A 648 -31.24 -27.19 -22.95
CA ILE A 648 -29.99 -26.42 -22.89
C ILE A 648 -30.27 -24.96 -22.51
N SER A 649 -31.33 -24.35 -23.04
CA SER A 649 -31.71 -22.99 -22.65
C SER A 649 -31.99 -22.88 -21.15
N GLN A 650 -32.63 -23.88 -20.52
CA GLN A 650 -32.83 -23.85 -19.06
C GLN A 650 -31.50 -23.89 -18.30
N LEU A 651 -30.54 -24.70 -18.74
CA LEU A 651 -29.22 -24.78 -18.11
C LEU A 651 -28.40 -23.49 -18.33
N ALA A 652 -28.39 -22.98 -19.56
CA ALA A 652 -27.62 -21.81 -19.96
C ALA A 652 -28.15 -20.49 -19.33
N THR A 653 -29.38 -20.48 -18.82
CA THR A 653 -29.93 -19.35 -18.05
C THR A 653 -30.11 -19.67 -16.56
N SER A 654 -29.61 -20.82 -16.09
CA SER A 654 -29.75 -21.21 -14.69
C SER A 654 -28.90 -20.32 -13.77
N SER A 655 -29.31 -20.24 -12.50
CA SER A 655 -28.59 -19.42 -11.52
C SER A 655 -27.15 -19.90 -11.31
N GLU A 656 -26.92 -21.20 -11.42
CA GLU A 656 -25.64 -21.87 -11.23
C GLU A 656 -24.66 -21.50 -12.35
N TRP A 657 -25.09 -21.64 -13.61
CA TRP A 657 -24.27 -21.29 -14.77
C TRP A 657 -23.93 -19.81 -14.79
N VAL A 658 -24.94 -18.95 -14.59
CA VAL A 658 -24.76 -17.51 -14.65
C VAL A 658 -23.89 -17.01 -13.48
N ARG A 659 -24.07 -17.57 -12.27
CA ARG A 659 -23.19 -17.25 -11.12
C ARG A 659 -21.75 -17.69 -11.37
N ALA A 660 -21.53 -18.82 -12.04
CA ALA A 660 -20.18 -19.26 -12.40
C ALA A 660 -19.50 -18.27 -13.36
N ILE A 661 -20.23 -17.73 -14.36
CA ILE A 661 -19.72 -16.66 -15.25
C ILE A 661 -19.35 -15.41 -14.45
N VAL A 662 -20.26 -14.94 -13.58
CA VAL A 662 -20.02 -13.74 -12.76
C VAL A 662 -18.86 -13.91 -11.78
N ASN A 663 -18.74 -15.08 -11.16
CA ASN A 663 -17.60 -15.39 -10.30
C ASN A 663 -16.28 -15.41 -11.09
N GLY A 664 -16.31 -15.90 -12.33
CA GLY A 664 -15.18 -15.78 -13.26
C GLY A 664 -14.78 -14.32 -13.48
N PHE A 665 -15.73 -13.39 -13.67
CA PHE A 665 -15.40 -11.97 -13.80
C PHE A 665 -14.74 -11.38 -12.54
N TYR A 666 -15.24 -11.68 -11.34
CA TYR A 666 -14.58 -11.24 -10.12
C TYR A 666 -13.14 -11.78 -10.02
N GLN A 667 -12.96 -13.07 -10.30
CA GLN A 667 -11.65 -13.71 -10.18
C GLN A 667 -10.67 -13.22 -11.26
N ASP A 668 -11.07 -13.25 -12.53
CA ASP A 668 -10.18 -13.01 -13.67
C ASP A 668 -9.95 -11.52 -13.93
N THR A 669 -10.92 -10.67 -13.58
CA THR A 669 -10.86 -9.22 -13.82
C THR A 669 -10.40 -8.45 -12.59
N LEU A 670 -10.86 -8.83 -11.39
CA LEU A 670 -10.57 -8.12 -10.13
C LEU A 670 -9.59 -8.86 -9.21
N GLY A 671 -9.23 -10.11 -9.51
CA GLY A 671 -8.26 -10.88 -8.72
C GLY A 671 -8.79 -11.35 -7.36
N ARG A 672 -10.10 -11.30 -7.12
CA ARG A 672 -10.72 -11.67 -5.84
C ARG A 672 -12.02 -12.44 -6.02
N ALA A 673 -12.48 -13.09 -4.95
CA ALA A 673 -13.80 -13.69 -4.92
C ALA A 673 -14.91 -12.62 -4.90
N GLY A 674 -16.02 -12.91 -5.59
CA GLY A 674 -17.19 -12.06 -5.58
C GLY A 674 -17.97 -12.16 -4.27
N GLU A 675 -18.38 -11.01 -3.74
CA GLU A 675 -19.27 -10.96 -2.58
C GLU A 675 -20.67 -11.45 -2.94
N ALA A 676 -21.35 -12.12 -2.00
CA ALA A 676 -22.63 -12.78 -2.24
C ALA A 676 -23.69 -11.84 -2.87
N ASN A 677 -23.79 -10.61 -2.37
CA ASN A 677 -24.76 -9.62 -2.88
C ASN A 677 -24.41 -9.16 -4.30
N GLY A 678 -23.13 -8.88 -4.57
CA GLY A 678 -22.66 -8.49 -5.90
C GLY A 678 -22.85 -9.60 -6.93
N VAL A 679 -22.49 -10.84 -6.56
CA VAL A 679 -22.69 -12.01 -7.41
C VAL A 679 -24.18 -12.20 -7.74
N ASN A 680 -25.06 -12.08 -6.74
CA ASN A 680 -26.50 -12.17 -6.95
C ASN A 680 -27.03 -11.08 -7.90
N PHE A 681 -26.61 -9.83 -7.70
CA PHE A 681 -27.04 -8.70 -8.52
C PHE A 681 -26.68 -8.91 -10.00
N TRP A 682 -25.40 -9.14 -10.29
CA TRP A 682 -24.94 -9.31 -11.67
C TRP A 682 -25.53 -10.56 -12.32
N SER A 683 -25.69 -11.64 -11.55
CA SER A 683 -26.29 -12.87 -12.07
C SER A 683 -27.75 -12.66 -12.46
N ASN A 684 -28.51 -11.90 -11.69
CA ASN A 684 -29.89 -11.56 -12.04
C ASN A 684 -29.97 -10.72 -13.31
N GLN A 685 -29.04 -9.78 -13.53
CA GLN A 685 -29.01 -8.97 -14.77
C GLN A 685 -28.87 -9.84 -16.03
N ILE A 686 -27.98 -10.83 -15.97
CA ILE A 686 -27.73 -11.75 -17.08
C ILE A 686 -28.88 -12.74 -17.25
N ALA A 687 -29.33 -13.38 -16.15
CA ALA A 687 -30.37 -14.40 -16.20
C ALA A 687 -31.72 -13.85 -16.71
N THR A 688 -32.03 -12.59 -16.39
CA THR A 688 -33.24 -11.89 -16.87
C THR A 688 -33.06 -11.17 -18.21
N ARG A 689 -31.90 -11.34 -18.86
CA ARG A 689 -31.53 -10.72 -20.14
C ARG A 689 -31.60 -9.19 -20.14
N GLN A 690 -31.50 -8.55 -18.98
CA GLN A 690 -31.40 -7.09 -18.86
C GLN A 690 -30.04 -6.58 -19.34
N MET A 691 -29.00 -7.41 -19.16
CA MET A 691 -27.65 -7.16 -19.67
C MET A 691 -27.09 -8.44 -20.28
N THR A 692 -26.33 -8.30 -21.37
CA THR A 692 -25.57 -9.42 -21.94
C THR A 692 -24.34 -9.71 -21.08
N VAL A 693 -23.75 -10.88 -21.27
CA VAL A 693 -22.47 -11.26 -20.63
C VAL A 693 -21.39 -10.24 -20.99
N ALA A 694 -21.39 -9.75 -22.23
CA ALA A 694 -20.48 -8.70 -22.69
C ALA A 694 -20.65 -7.37 -21.94
N THR A 695 -21.89 -6.92 -21.73
CA THR A 695 -22.14 -5.66 -21.04
C THR A 695 -21.77 -5.75 -19.57
N VAL A 696 -22.04 -6.89 -18.91
CA VAL A 696 -21.59 -7.09 -17.52
C VAL A 696 -20.07 -7.11 -17.43
N ALA A 697 -19.36 -7.80 -18.33
CA ALA A 697 -17.91 -7.74 -18.35
C ALA A 697 -17.38 -6.30 -18.51
N ALA A 698 -17.96 -5.53 -19.42
CA ALA A 698 -17.59 -4.12 -19.60
C ALA A 698 -17.81 -3.27 -18.33
N GLN A 699 -18.83 -3.57 -17.51
CA GLN A 699 -19.02 -2.92 -16.21
C GLN A 699 -17.88 -3.22 -15.24
N PHE A 700 -17.39 -4.46 -15.20
CA PHE A 700 -16.25 -4.83 -14.35
C PHE A 700 -14.99 -4.07 -14.78
N TYR A 701 -14.66 -4.09 -16.08
CA TYR A 701 -13.50 -3.40 -16.63
C TYR A 701 -13.57 -1.87 -16.51
N SER A 702 -14.78 -1.28 -16.41
CA SER A 702 -14.97 0.18 -16.26
C SER A 702 -15.24 0.64 -14.83
N SER A 703 -15.27 -0.30 -13.88
CA SER A 703 -15.52 -0.01 -12.46
C SER A 703 -14.41 0.84 -11.86
N ASN A 704 -14.75 1.61 -10.81
CA ASN A 704 -13.75 2.36 -10.03
C ASN A 704 -12.71 1.43 -9.40
N GLU A 705 -13.14 0.26 -8.93
CA GLU A 705 -12.26 -0.74 -8.34
C GLU A 705 -11.22 -1.22 -9.36
N TYR A 706 -11.65 -1.62 -10.55
CA TYR A 706 -10.73 -2.00 -11.61
C TYR A 706 -9.80 -0.85 -11.99
N PHE A 707 -10.36 0.33 -12.24
CA PHE A 707 -9.59 1.48 -12.68
C PHE A 707 -8.50 1.89 -11.67
N ASN A 708 -8.83 1.93 -10.38
CA ASN A 708 -7.91 2.36 -9.33
C ASN A 708 -6.87 1.29 -9.00
N ASN A 709 -7.29 0.03 -8.84
CA ASN A 709 -6.44 -1.02 -8.27
C ASN A 709 -5.64 -1.79 -9.32
N ILE A 710 -6.14 -1.83 -10.56
CA ILE A 710 -5.61 -2.71 -11.61
C ILE A 710 -5.24 -1.91 -12.86
N GLY A 711 -6.11 -1.00 -13.27
CA GLY A 711 -5.91 -0.09 -14.40
C GLY A 711 -4.94 1.06 -14.13
N GLY A 712 -4.34 1.14 -12.94
CA GLY A 712 -3.30 2.13 -12.60
C GLY A 712 -3.79 3.57 -12.37
N GLY A 713 -5.09 3.78 -12.15
CA GLY A 713 -5.65 5.04 -11.64
C GLY A 713 -5.71 6.21 -12.64
N THR A 714 -5.29 6.02 -13.89
CA THR A 714 -5.39 7.04 -14.95
C THR A 714 -6.04 6.48 -16.21
N ASN A 715 -6.69 7.33 -17.02
CA ASN A 715 -7.27 6.89 -18.30
C ASN A 715 -6.21 6.29 -19.24
N ALA A 716 -4.98 6.80 -19.21
CA ALA A 716 -3.90 6.31 -20.07
C ALA A 716 -3.39 4.93 -19.64
N SER A 717 -3.17 4.71 -18.34
CA SER A 717 -2.78 3.40 -17.81
C SER A 717 -3.91 2.38 -17.97
N TRP A 718 -5.15 2.80 -17.74
CA TRP A 718 -6.32 1.93 -17.85
C TRP A 718 -6.54 1.45 -19.29
N VAL A 719 -6.49 2.36 -20.28
CA VAL A 719 -6.56 1.98 -21.71
C VAL A 719 -5.42 1.03 -22.08
N THR A 720 -4.21 1.28 -21.58
CA THR A 720 -3.05 0.40 -21.84
C THR A 720 -3.28 -1.01 -21.32
N ASP A 721 -3.80 -1.14 -20.10
CA ASP A 721 -4.13 -2.43 -19.47
C ASP A 721 -5.27 -3.15 -20.20
N LEU A 722 -6.31 -2.43 -20.67
CA LEU A 722 -7.37 -3.02 -21.51
C LEU A 722 -6.82 -3.64 -22.79
N TYR A 723 -5.89 -2.97 -23.48
CA TYR A 723 -5.21 -3.54 -24.65
C TYR A 723 -4.42 -4.80 -24.29
N GLN A 724 -3.67 -4.77 -23.20
CA GLN A 724 -2.85 -5.91 -22.79
C GLN A 724 -3.68 -7.12 -22.38
N LYS A 725 -4.79 -6.91 -21.65
CA LYS A 725 -5.61 -8.02 -21.13
C LYS A 725 -6.66 -8.52 -22.09
N LEU A 726 -7.32 -7.62 -22.82
CA LEU A 726 -8.41 -8.00 -23.71
C LEU A 726 -7.92 -8.32 -25.12
N MET A 727 -6.85 -7.65 -25.57
CA MET A 727 -6.32 -7.78 -26.93
C MET A 727 -4.96 -8.49 -26.99
N PHE A 728 -4.34 -8.79 -25.84
CA PHE A 728 -3.03 -9.45 -25.73
C PHE A 728 -1.92 -8.72 -26.50
N ARG A 729 -1.99 -7.38 -26.55
CA ARG A 729 -0.99 -6.52 -27.21
C ARG A 729 -0.83 -5.18 -26.49
N THR A 730 0.31 -4.53 -26.68
CA THR A 730 0.53 -3.16 -26.21
C THR A 730 0.01 -2.17 -27.26
N PRO A 731 -0.73 -1.11 -26.86
CA PRO A 731 -1.18 -0.10 -27.81
C PRO A 731 -0.04 0.84 -28.23
N SER A 732 -0.14 1.36 -29.44
CA SER A 732 0.66 2.51 -29.85
C SER A 732 0.25 3.78 -29.08
N THR A 733 1.14 4.77 -29.04
CA THR A 733 0.85 6.08 -28.46
C THR A 733 -0.39 6.74 -29.08
N THR A 734 -0.58 6.59 -30.39
CA THR A 734 -1.73 7.14 -31.11
C THR A 734 -3.04 6.47 -30.69
N GLU A 735 -3.07 5.13 -30.62
CA GLU A 735 -4.26 4.38 -30.18
C GLU A 735 -4.64 4.74 -28.74
N ARG A 736 -3.66 4.80 -27.84
CA ARG A 736 -3.90 5.18 -26.44
C ARG A 736 -4.44 6.60 -26.33
N ASN A 737 -3.80 7.56 -27.02
CA ASN A 737 -4.19 8.97 -26.97
C ASN A 737 -5.57 9.20 -27.59
N PHE A 738 -5.97 8.43 -28.61
CA PHE A 738 -7.32 8.49 -29.17
C PHE A 738 -8.38 8.20 -28.11
N TRP A 739 -8.28 7.07 -27.40
CA TRP A 739 -9.26 6.68 -26.38
C TRP A 739 -9.24 7.64 -25.18
N VAL A 740 -8.06 8.04 -24.72
CA VAL A 740 -7.92 9.04 -23.65
C VAL A 740 -8.58 10.36 -24.07
N GLY A 741 -8.40 10.79 -25.31
CA GLY A 741 -9.03 11.97 -25.87
C GLY A 741 -10.55 11.89 -25.91
N GLN A 742 -11.13 10.72 -26.27
CA GLN A 742 -12.58 10.50 -26.26
C GLN A 742 -13.19 10.62 -24.84
N ILE A 743 -12.44 10.18 -23.82
CA ILE A 743 -12.86 10.30 -22.42
C ILE A 743 -12.73 11.74 -21.94
N ALA A 744 -11.60 12.38 -22.24
CA ALA A 744 -11.33 13.76 -21.85
C ALA A 744 -12.31 14.76 -22.48
N SER A 745 -12.76 14.52 -23.73
CA SER A 745 -13.76 15.35 -24.40
C SER A 745 -15.20 15.09 -23.92
N GLY A 746 -15.40 14.15 -22.99
CA GLY A 746 -16.73 13.70 -22.56
C GLY A 746 -17.53 12.97 -23.64
N SER A 747 -16.92 12.70 -24.81
CA SER A 747 -17.58 12.03 -25.94
C SER A 747 -17.86 10.56 -25.65
N MET A 748 -17.03 9.93 -24.81
CA MET A 748 -17.25 8.59 -24.27
C MET A 748 -16.94 8.52 -22.78
N ASN A 749 -17.71 7.75 -22.04
CA ASN A 749 -17.35 7.34 -20.68
C ASN A 749 -16.56 6.01 -20.68
N ARG A 750 -15.99 5.63 -19.53
CA ARG A 750 -15.22 4.38 -19.41
C ARG A 750 -16.03 3.13 -19.74
N LEU A 751 -17.33 3.10 -19.44
CA LEU A 751 -18.17 1.96 -19.79
C LEU A 751 -18.30 1.81 -21.32
N GLN A 752 -18.48 2.91 -22.04
CA GLN A 752 -18.54 2.91 -23.51
C GLN A 752 -17.21 2.44 -24.10
N VAL A 753 -16.07 2.94 -23.60
CA VAL A 753 -14.75 2.49 -24.04
C VAL A 753 -14.54 1.01 -23.74
N ALA A 754 -14.78 0.53 -22.51
CA ALA A 754 -14.68 -0.89 -22.17
C ALA A 754 -15.58 -1.77 -23.05
N SER A 755 -16.78 -1.28 -23.37
CA SER A 755 -17.71 -1.96 -24.29
C SER A 755 -17.15 -2.06 -25.71
N PHE A 756 -16.45 -1.05 -26.21
CA PHE A 756 -15.76 -1.12 -27.51
C PHE A 756 -14.68 -2.19 -27.54
N PHE A 757 -13.86 -2.28 -26.49
CA PHE A 757 -12.81 -3.30 -26.40
C PHE A 757 -13.41 -4.70 -26.31
N TYR A 758 -14.32 -4.93 -25.36
CA TYR A 758 -14.91 -6.25 -25.13
C TYR A 758 -15.81 -6.70 -26.30
N GLY A 759 -16.43 -5.73 -26.97
CA GLY A 759 -17.20 -5.91 -28.18
C GLY A 759 -16.36 -6.00 -29.45
N SER A 760 -15.04 -5.80 -29.43
CA SER A 760 -14.22 -5.82 -30.64
C SER A 760 -14.15 -7.21 -31.29
N ILE A 761 -13.84 -7.27 -32.58
CA ILE A 761 -13.69 -8.55 -33.29
C ILE A 761 -12.57 -9.41 -32.70
N GLU A 762 -11.49 -8.79 -32.19
CA GLU A 762 -10.37 -9.47 -31.53
C GLU A 762 -10.84 -10.21 -30.27
N LYS A 763 -11.60 -9.54 -29.38
CA LYS A 763 -12.11 -10.21 -28.17
C LYS A 763 -13.28 -11.16 -28.47
N ARG A 764 -14.18 -10.85 -29.41
CA ARG A 764 -15.26 -11.78 -29.79
C ARG A 764 -14.71 -13.12 -30.29
N ARG A 765 -13.65 -13.08 -31.09
CA ARG A 765 -12.91 -14.27 -31.55
C ARG A 765 -12.37 -15.14 -30.42
N LEU A 766 -11.80 -14.53 -29.38
CA LEU A 766 -11.33 -15.25 -28.20
C LEU A 766 -12.51 -15.89 -27.43
N ARG A 767 -13.60 -15.16 -27.22
CA ARG A 767 -14.81 -15.68 -26.54
C ARG A 767 -15.46 -16.83 -27.30
N VAL A 768 -15.46 -16.78 -28.63
CA VAL A 768 -15.90 -17.92 -29.46
C VAL A 768 -15.05 -19.15 -29.15
N ASN A 769 -13.71 -19.03 -29.12
CA ASN A 769 -12.84 -20.17 -28.78
C ASN A 769 -13.07 -20.68 -27.36
N GLU A 770 -13.18 -19.78 -26.37
CA GLU A 770 -13.48 -20.14 -24.98
C GLU A 770 -14.79 -20.95 -24.88
N LEU A 771 -15.83 -20.56 -25.61
CA LEU A 771 -17.12 -21.29 -25.65
C LEU A 771 -17.03 -22.61 -26.42
N TYR A 772 -16.27 -22.66 -27.51
CA TYR A 772 -16.02 -23.89 -28.27
C TYR A 772 -15.25 -24.92 -27.44
N GLU A 773 -14.21 -24.49 -26.72
CA GLU A 773 -13.49 -25.34 -25.78
C GLU A 773 -14.41 -25.82 -24.67
N LYS A 774 -15.18 -24.91 -24.05
CA LYS A 774 -16.05 -25.24 -22.93
C LYS A 774 -17.18 -26.20 -23.30
N ILE A 775 -17.83 -25.99 -24.45
CA ILE A 775 -19.03 -26.75 -24.86
C ILE A 775 -18.67 -27.97 -25.72
N LEU A 776 -17.75 -27.82 -26.66
CA LEU A 776 -17.41 -28.84 -27.66
C LEU A 776 -16.04 -29.49 -27.44
N ASN A 777 -15.26 -29.04 -26.45
CA ASN A 777 -13.92 -29.56 -26.13
C ASN A 777 -12.95 -29.52 -27.32
N ARG A 778 -13.02 -28.45 -28.13
CA ARG A 778 -12.06 -28.18 -29.20
C ARG A 778 -11.94 -26.70 -29.46
N THR A 779 -10.82 -26.28 -30.04
CA THR A 779 -10.65 -24.92 -30.57
C THR A 779 -11.09 -24.85 -32.03
N LEU A 780 -11.43 -23.64 -32.49
CA LEU A 780 -11.52 -23.35 -33.92
C LEU A 780 -10.16 -22.84 -34.40
N PRO A 781 -9.57 -23.43 -35.45
CA PRO A 781 -8.43 -22.84 -36.13
C PRO A 781 -8.78 -21.42 -36.60
N THR A 782 -7.82 -20.49 -36.55
CA THR A 782 -8.04 -19.10 -36.99
C THR A 782 -8.37 -18.99 -38.49
N THR A 783 -8.09 -20.03 -39.26
CA THR A 783 -8.43 -20.18 -40.69
C THR A 783 -9.82 -20.78 -40.94
N ASP A 784 -10.53 -21.21 -39.89
CA ASP A 784 -11.86 -21.81 -40.00
C ASP A 784 -12.89 -20.72 -40.33
N SER A 785 -13.71 -20.94 -41.36
CA SER A 785 -14.79 -20.03 -41.74
C SER A 785 -15.81 -19.80 -40.62
N GLY A 786 -16.00 -20.78 -39.73
CA GLY A 786 -16.83 -20.67 -38.53
C GLY A 786 -16.29 -19.68 -37.51
N TYR A 787 -14.97 -19.52 -37.42
CA TYR A 787 -14.34 -18.61 -36.46
C TYR A 787 -14.69 -17.13 -36.74
N ALA A 788 -14.65 -16.73 -38.01
CA ALA A 788 -15.04 -15.39 -38.42
C ALA A 788 -16.56 -15.19 -38.32
N PHE A 789 -17.35 -16.20 -38.73
CA PHE A 789 -18.81 -16.15 -38.69
C PHE A 789 -19.35 -15.95 -37.27
N TRP A 790 -18.94 -16.78 -36.31
CA TRP A 790 -19.45 -16.68 -34.93
C TRP A 790 -18.99 -15.41 -34.22
N ALA A 791 -17.78 -14.94 -34.52
CA ALA A 791 -17.31 -13.67 -33.99
C ALA A 791 -18.09 -12.49 -34.56
N ASP A 792 -18.58 -12.55 -35.79
CA ASP A 792 -19.50 -11.55 -36.34
C ASP A 792 -20.90 -11.68 -35.74
N TRP A 793 -21.39 -12.91 -35.55
CA TRP A 793 -22.70 -13.18 -34.95
C TRP A 793 -22.82 -12.64 -33.51
N LEU A 794 -21.76 -12.78 -32.69
CA LEU A 794 -21.66 -12.19 -31.34
C LEU A 794 -21.65 -10.65 -31.32
N SER A 795 -21.63 -9.97 -32.46
CA SER A 795 -21.82 -8.51 -32.50
C SER A 795 -23.26 -8.09 -32.18
N THR A 796 -24.22 -9.01 -32.36
CA THR A 796 -25.66 -8.74 -32.20
C THR A 796 -26.37 -9.72 -31.26
N HIS A 797 -25.65 -10.73 -30.73
CA HIS A 797 -26.19 -11.80 -29.88
C HIS A 797 -25.32 -12.01 -28.64
N ASP A 798 -25.90 -12.64 -27.60
CA ASP A 798 -25.23 -12.88 -26.33
C ASP A 798 -24.41 -14.18 -26.33
N ASP A 799 -23.41 -14.25 -25.45
CA ASP A 799 -22.56 -15.41 -25.24
C ASP A 799 -23.39 -16.64 -24.79
N ILE A 800 -24.47 -16.40 -24.04
CA ILE A 800 -25.45 -17.44 -23.65
C ILE A 800 -26.10 -18.05 -24.89
N ASP A 801 -26.49 -17.22 -25.86
CA ASP A 801 -27.15 -17.71 -27.07
C ASP A 801 -26.18 -18.54 -27.92
N LEU A 802 -24.91 -18.13 -28.00
CA LEU A 802 -23.89 -18.93 -28.67
C LEU A 802 -23.70 -20.28 -27.96
N ALA A 803 -23.61 -20.31 -26.63
CA ALA A 803 -23.51 -21.56 -25.88
C ALA A 803 -24.69 -22.51 -26.16
N VAL A 804 -25.91 -21.97 -26.22
CA VAL A 804 -27.12 -22.73 -26.59
C VAL A 804 -27.02 -23.27 -28.02
N VAL A 805 -26.62 -22.41 -28.97
CA VAL A 805 -26.49 -22.77 -30.38
C VAL A 805 -25.44 -23.87 -30.58
N LEU A 806 -24.28 -23.77 -29.93
CA LEU A 806 -23.21 -24.78 -30.02
C LEU A 806 -23.64 -26.13 -29.45
N ALA A 807 -24.41 -26.14 -28.35
CA ALA A 807 -24.86 -27.38 -27.73
C ALA A 807 -26.08 -28.02 -28.42
N THR A 808 -26.73 -27.33 -29.37
CA THR A 808 -28.02 -27.78 -29.92
C THR A 808 -28.07 -27.85 -31.45
N THR A 809 -27.22 -27.09 -32.14
CA THR A 809 -27.22 -27.02 -33.61
C THR A 809 -26.42 -28.18 -34.19
N GLY A 810 -27.05 -28.92 -35.11
CA GLY A 810 -26.49 -30.16 -35.63
C GLY A 810 -26.49 -31.28 -34.58
N ASN A 811 -25.65 -32.29 -34.80
CA ASN A 811 -25.49 -33.41 -33.87
C ASN A 811 -24.15 -33.40 -33.14
N GLU A 812 -23.26 -32.43 -33.38
CA GLU A 812 -21.89 -32.45 -32.84
C GLU A 812 -21.84 -32.60 -31.32
N TYR A 813 -22.55 -31.73 -30.59
CA TYR A 813 -22.61 -31.83 -29.12
C TYR A 813 -23.34 -33.10 -28.66
N PHE A 814 -24.38 -33.52 -29.37
CA PHE A 814 -25.14 -34.72 -29.03
C PHE A 814 -24.32 -35.99 -29.21
N ASP A 815 -23.53 -36.06 -30.27
CA ASP A 815 -22.61 -37.15 -30.59
C ASP A 815 -21.45 -37.15 -29.59
N LYS A 816 -20.90 -35.97 -29.25
CA LYS A 816 -19.97 -35.80 -28.12
C LYS A 816 -20.56 -36.39 -26.85
N ALA A 817 -21.82 -36.13 -26.53
CA ALA A 817 -22.42 -36.66 -25.32
C ALA A 817 -22.58 -38.19 -25.30
N GLN A 818 -22.56 -38.87 -26.46
CA GLN A 818 -22.70 -40.33 -26.52
C GLN A 818 -21.42 -41.08 -26.15
N THR A 819 -20.28 -40.43 -26.33
CA THR A 819 -19.00 -40.98 -25.95
C THR A 819 -18.70 -40.61 -24.49
N PRO A 820 -18.31 -41.57 -23.63
CA PRO A 820 -17.79 -41.21 -22.31
C PRO A 820 -16.54 -40.33 -22.49
N HIS A 821 -16.68 -39.03 -22.18
CA HIS A 821 -15.59 -38.05 -22.15
C HIS A 821 -15.00 -37.91 -20.76
#